data_AF-A0A556TSE8-F1
#
_entry.id   AF-A0A556TSE8-F1
#
_cell.length_a   1.000
_cell.length_b   1.000
_cell.length_c   1.000
_cell.angle_alpha   90.00
_cell.angle_beta   90.00
_cell.angle_gamma   90.00
#
_symmetry.space_group_name_H-M   'P 1'
#
loop_
_entity.id
_entity.type
_entity.pdbx_description
1 polymer ?
#
loop_
_entity_poly.entity_id
_entity_poly.type
_entity_poly.pdbx_seq_one_letter_code
_entity_poly.pdbx_strand_id
1 'polypeptide(L)'
;MTYSVDKQVADSASTATAYHCGVKANSKTVGLSAGAVPYECNTTFGNEVYSVLHRAKLQGKSVGIVTTTRVQHASPAAAYAHSVSRSWYSDADLPPEAQQNGCVDISTQLITNTDIDVILGGGRMYMTPQGTVDPEYPSSSSRKGDREDKRNLIEAWLDQRKDRNARYVWNKEQFNTVDVNTTDCLMGLFEPKDMRFEVFRNRTRDPSLVDMTDKAIQILQKNPNGFFLFVEDEGRIDHGHHAGIAKLALTETVMFDRAIRRASQLTKESNTLTIITADHSHVFTFGGNTPRGNPIFGLAPKNADDKLPFTSILYANGPGYVHVNGTRANVSAVDYFDEEYMQQAAVPLDAETHGGEDVAIYAKGPMAHLFHGVKEQHYIAHTYNVDQQMPDSAGTATAYLCGVKANYGTLGLSAAARRGQCKTTTGNEVISVLQRAKAAGKSVGIVTTTRVQHASPGANYAHVADREWYGDAELPAAAASEGCKDIAYQLVNNTDIDVILGGGRQYMLPKETPDPEYPTATGGRNDKTNLIDVWLKNKKNAHYVWNKSQLDALDEKNTDYLIGLFEPKDTRYELERSPETDPSLTEMMEKAIKILSKNPNGFYLFVEDTGRIDHGHHSSMAKHALYEAVEFDRAIARASELTSELDTMTVVTADHSHVFSFGGNSARGSPVMGLSTKMGTDKKPFTTTLYGNGPGYIAGGVRPDLKNTTTNENGYVQQSAVPLTSETHGSEDVVIFAKGPMSHLFHGVQEQSYIAHAMAFAACIEPYADCYLQLAPKPDTDHAVSIQLHGIYIILLGVITTFIYVF
;
A
#
# COMPACT_ATOMS: atom_id res chain seq x y z
N MET A 1 5.54 6.57 4.66
CA MET A 1 5.50 7.48 3.50
C MET A 1 6.84 7.45 2.77
N THR A 2 6.83 7.48 1.43
CA THR A 2 8.03 7.65 0.60
C THR A 2 8.49 9.11 0.56
N TYR A 3 9.57 9.44 1.30
CA TYR A 3 10.09 10.80 1.41
C TYR A 3 11.63 10.90 1.25
N SER A 4 12.08 11.98 0.59
CA SER A 4 13.48 12.43 0.59
C SER A 4 13.79 13.22 1.86
N VAL A 5 15.06 13.55 2.14
CA VAL A 5 15.41 14.36 3.32
C VAL A 5 14.79 15.76 3.26
N ASP A 6 14.72 16.37 2.06
CA ASP A 6 14.25 17.73 1.82
C ASP A 6 12.83 17.86 1.21
N LYS A 7 12.15 16.73 0.92
CA LYS A 7 10.80 16.69 0.32
C LYS A 7 9.84 15.79 1.09
N GLN A 8 8.54 16.08 1.00
CA GLN A 8 7.49 15.20 1.55
C GLN A 8 7.14 14.04 0.64
N VAL A 9 7.29 14.26 -0.67
CA VAL A 9 7.09 13.30 -1.74
C VAL A 9 8.45 13.14 -2.41
N ALA A 10 8.94 11.91 -2.51
CA ALA A 10 10.28 11.65 -3.02
C ALA A 10 10.36 11.67 -4.56
N ASP A 11 11.57 11.70 -5.10
CA ASP A 11 11.83 11.43 -6.51
C ASP A 11 12.80 10.26 -6.69
N SER A 12 12.69 9.60 -7.85
CA SER A 12 13.43 8.39 -8.23
C SER A 12 14.92 8.37 -7.91
N ALA A 13 15.60 9.53 -7.95
CA ALA A 13 17.04 9.61 -7.65
C ALA A 13 17.35 9.39 -6.16
N SER A 14 16.55 10.01 -5.30
CA SER A 14 16.72 9.95 -3.84
C SER A 14 16.23 8.63 -3.25
N THR A 15 15.17 8.04 -3.83
CA THR A 15 14.62 6.72 -3.46
C THR A 15 15.54 5.60 -3.92
N ALA A 16 16.07 5.66 -5.15
CA ALA A 16 17.04 4.68 -5.63
C ALA A 16 18.35 4.72 -4.85
N THR A 17 18.81 5.91 -4.44
CA THR A 17 19.95 6.01 -3.51
C THR A 17 19.64 5.35 -2.17
N ALA A 18 18.40 5.43 -1.68
CA ALA A 18 17.99 4.76 -0.45
C ALA A 18 17.99 3.23 -0.57
N TYR A 19 17.36 2.63 -1.58
CA TYR A 19 17.33 1.16 -1.71
C TYR A 19 18.63 0.56 -2.24
N HIS A 20 19.42 1.28 -3.05
CA HIS A 20 20.72 0.79 -3.51
C HIS A 20 21.83 0.97 -2.47
N CYS A 21 21.92 2.12 -1.79
CA CYS A 21 23.07 2.44 -0.94
C CYS A 21 22.79 2.29 0.56
N GLY A 22 21.52 2.35 0.97
CA GLY A 22 21.07 2.22 2.36
C GLY A 22 20.99 3.54 3.14
N VAL A 23 20.94 4.70 2.45
CA VAL A 23 20.91 6.03 3.09
C VAL A 23 19.87 6.94 2.43
N LYS A 24 19.21 7.81 3.22
CA LYS A 24 18.33 8.83 2.64
C LYS A 24 19.15 9.97 2.03
N ALA A 25 18.71 10.44 0.86
CA ALA A 25 19.34 11.49 0.09
C ALA A 25 18.41 12.71 -0.07
N ASN A 26 18.96 13.81 -0.58
CA ASN A 26 18.18 14.95 -1.05
C ASN A 26 17.59 14.65 -2.43
N SER A 27 16.45 15.25 -2.74
CA SER A 27 15.78 15.05 -4.03
C SER A 27 16.70 15.48 -5.20
N LYS A 28 16.63 14.72 -6.30
CA LYS A 28 17.41 14.88 -7.53
C LYS A 28 18.91 14.55 -7.45
N THR A 29 19.46 14.16 -6.30
CA THR A 29 20.84 13.65 -6.22
C THR A 29 20.86 12.12 -6.39
N VAL A 30 21.92 11.62 -7.01
CA VAL A 30 22.09 10.20 -7.40
C VAL A 30 23.34 9.67 -6.71
N GLY A 31 23.20 8.60 -5.91
CA GLY A 31 24.33 7.94 -5.24
C GLY A 31 25.06 8.81 -4.22
N LEU A 32 24.42 9.84 -3.67
CA LEU A 32 25.00 10.79 -2.72
C LEU A 32 24.21 10.82 -1.40
N SER A 33 24.92 11.08 -0.30
CA SER A 33 24.32 11.35 1.01
C SER A 33 23.51 12.66 1.01
N ALA A 34 22.66 12.86 2.01
CA ALA A 34 21.94 14.12 2.22
C ALA A 34 22.84 15.33 2.58
N GLY A 35 24.17 15.14 2.73
CA GLY A 35 25.14 16.23 2.80
C GLY A 35 25.45 16.87 1.43
N ALA A 36 25.08 16.24 0.32
CA ALA A 36 25.22 16.80 -1.01
C ALA A 36 24.03 17.70 -1.38
N VAL A 37 24.30 18.89 -1.90
CA VAL A 37 23.30 19.89 -2.29
C VAL A 37 23.00 19.75 -3.79
N PRO A 38 21.72 19.64 -4.20
CA PRO A 38 21.37 19.50 -5.62
C PRO A 38 21.97 20.61 -6.49
N TYR A 39 22.53 20.23 -7.62
CA TYR A 39 23.23 21.08 -8.61
C TYR A 39 24.56 21.73 -8.16
N GLU A 40 24.96 21.64 -6.88
CA GLU A 40 26.23 22.22 -6.39
C GLU A 40 27.38 21.21 -6.50
N CYS A 41 28.10 21.23 -7.63
CA CYS A 41 29.10 20.22 -8.00
C CYS A 41 30.13 19.92 -6.89
N ASN A 42 30.65 20.95 -6.22
CA ASN A 42 31.62 20.84 -5.14
C ASN A 42 31.12 20.00 -3.94
N THR A 43 29.81 19.85 -3.74
CA THR A 43 29.23 19.04 -2.67
C THR A 43 29.12 17.55 -3.01
N THR A 44 29.44 17.14 -4.24
CA THR A 44 29.56 15.72 -4.63
C THR A 44 30.64 15.02 -3.80
N PHE A 45 31.79 15.66 -3.66
CA PHE A 45 33.01 15.07 -3.12
C PHE A 45 32.96 14.94 -1.59
N GLY A 46 33.17 13.73 -1.09
CA GLY A 46 33.03 13.38 0.33
C GLY A 46 31.60 13.00 0.74
N ASN A 47 30.63 13.01 -0.19
CA ASN A 47 29.25 12.59 0.03
C ASN A 47 28.87 11.32 -0.75
N GLU A 48 29.80 10.68 -1.45
CA GLU A 48 29.58 9.48 -2.25
C GLU A 48 29.18 8.28 -1.38
N VAL A 49 28.12 7.57 -1.78
CA VAL A 49 27.63 6.38 -1.06
C VAL A 49 27.49 5.19 -1.99
N TYR A 50 28.19 4.11 -1.64
CA TYR A 50 28.32 2.93 -2.51
C TYR A 50 27.11 1.99 -2.42
N SER A 51 26.66 1.54 -3.58
CA SER A 51 25.51 0.66 -3.74
C SER A 51 25.80 -0.80 -3.34
N VAL A 52 24.74 -1.59 -3.13
CA VAL A 52 24.82 -3.06 -3.04
C VAL A 52 25.42 -3.66 -4.32
N LEU A 53 25.17 -3.06 -5.49
CA LEU A 53 25.77 -3.48 -6.76
C LEU A 53 27.31 -3.34 -6.71
N HIS A 54 27.83 -2.17 -6.34
CA HIS A 54 29.26 -1.93 -6.19
C HIS A 54 29.88 -2.88 -5.16
N ARG A 55 29.24 -3.01 -3.98
CA ARG A 55 29.67 -3.94 -2.92
C ARG A 55 29.68 -5.41 -3.39
N ALA A 56 28.70 -5.83 -4.17
CA ALA A 56 28.65 -7.19 -4.73
C ALA A 56 29.82 -7.43 -5.70
N LYS A 57 30.14 -6.46 -6.56
CA LYS A 57 31.28 -6.58 -7.49
C LYS A 57 32.62 -6.66 -6.76
N LEU A 58 32.82 -5.87 -5.71
CA LEU A 58 34.01 -5.95 -4.83
C LEU A 58 34.14 -7.32 -4.13
N GLN A 59 33.03 -8.03 -3.89
CA GLN A 59 33.02 -9.40 -3.36
C GLN A 59 33.18 -10.48 -4.44
N GLY A 60 33.61 -10.11 -5.66
CA GLY A 60 33.86 -11.04 -6.76
C GLY A 60 32.59 -11.67 -7.36
N LYS A 61 31.39 -11.14 -7.04
CA LYS A 61 30.13 -11.51 -7.69
C LYS A 61 30.02 -10.82 -9.04
N SER A 62 29.27 -11.42 -9.96
CA SER A 62 28.92 -10.73 -11.20
C SER A 62 27.76 -9.78 -10.96
N VAL A 63 27.71 -8.68 -11.71
CA VAL A 63 26.70 -7.63 -11.50
C VAL A 63 26.06 -7.17 -12.80
N GLY A 64 24.77 -6.87 -12.77
CA GLY A 64 24.07 -6.34 -13.93
C GLY A 64 22.92 -5.39 -13.63
N ILE A 65 22.57 -4.63 -14.65
CA ILE A 65 21.48 -3.66 -14.72
C ILE A 65 20.64 -3.99 -15.95
N VAL A 66 19.33 -4.11 -15.75
CA VAL A 66 18.32 -4.22 -16.81
C VAL A 66 17.25 -3.17 -16.56
N THR A 67 16.95 -2.32 -17.54
CA THR A 67 15.93 -1.27 -17.40
C THR A 67 15.19 -1.00 -18.71
N THR A 68 13.94 -0.56 -18.62
CA THR A 68 13.19 0.01 -19.77
C THR A 68 13.43 1.51 -19.97
N THR A 69 14.25 2.15 -19.14
CA THR A 69 14.73 3.53 -19.35
C THR A 69 16.08 3.58 -20.07
N ARG A 70 16.58 4.80 -20.31
CA ARG A 70 18.01 5.03 -20.57
C ARG A 70 18.82 4.55 -19.37
N VAL A 71 19.92 3.83 -19.57
CA VAL A 71 20.73 3.28 -18.45
C VAL A 71 21.32 4.35 -17.53
N GLN A 72 21.32 5.61 -17.97
CA GLN A 72 21.67 6.81 -17.21
C GLN A 72 20.52 7.41 -16.38
N HIS A 73 19.31 6.83 -16.41
CA HIS A 73 18.18 7.32 -15.63
C HIS A 73 18.47 7.22 -14.13
N ALA A 74 17.73 7.97 -13.32
CA ALA A 74 18.00 8.13 -11.90
C ALA A 74 18.11 6.80 -11.13
N SER A 75 17.17 5.88 -11.37
CA SER A 75 17.10 4.57 -10.72
C SER A 75 18.33 3.69 -11.01
N PRO A 76 18.66 3.35 -12.29
CA PRO A 76 19.86 2.57 -12.59
C PRO A 76 21.15 3.34 -12.28
N ALA A 77 21.18 4.67 -12.45
CA ALA A 77 22.35 5.49 -12.15
C ALA A 77 22.73 5.46 -10.67
N ALA A 78 21.78 5.40 -9.74
CA ALA A 78 22.07 5.28 -8.31
C ALA A 78 22.78 3.97 -7.93
N ALA A 79 22.78 2.96 -8.82
CA ALA A 79 23.54 1.74 -8.63
C ALA A 79 25.05 1.90 -8.90
N TYR A 80 25.51 2.95 -9.61
CA TYR A 80 26.90 3.07 -10.06
C TYR A 80 27.50 4.49 -10.09
N ALA A 81 26.69 5.55 -10.14
CA ALA A 81 27.12 6.93 -10.31
C ALA A 81 26.88 7.77 -9.04
N HIS A 82 27.67 8.84 -8.92
CA HIS A 82 27.59 9.85 -7.88
C HIS A 82 27.40 11.21 -8.57
N SER A 83 26.24 11.84 -8.42
CA SER A 83 25.93 13.12 -9.07
C SER A 83 24.94 13.96 -8.26
N VAL A 84 25.25 15.25 -8.12
CA VAL A 84 24.33 16.25 -7.56
C VAL A 84 23.17 16.60 -8.52
N SER A 85 23.12 16.02 -9.71
CA SER A 85 21.98 16.13 -10.61
C SER A 85 21.69 14.83 -11.36
N ARG A 86 20.47 14.31 -11.19
CA ARG A 86 19.90 13.20 -12.00
C ARG A 86 19.78 13.50 -13.49
N SER A 87 20.06 14.73 -13.93
CA SER A 87 19.96 15.17 -15.33
C SER A 87 21.30 15.27 -16.06
N TRP A 88 22.44 15.04 -15.40
CA TRP A 88 23.77 15.10 -16.03
C TRP A 88 24.12 13.78 -16.73
N TYR A 89 23.34 13.41 -17.75
CA TYR A 89 23.43 12.13 -18.44
C TYR A 89 24.72 12.00 -19.29
N SER A 90 25.09 13.08 -19.96
CA SER A 90 26.29 13.24 -20.80
C SER A 90 27.12 14.44 -20.33
N ASP A 91 28.34 14.57 -20.86
CA ASP A 91 29.20 15.74 -20.62
C ASP A 91 28.57 17.06 -21.11
N ALA A 92 27.72 16.99 -22.14
CA ALA A 92 26.94 18.12 -22.68
C ALA A 92 25.89 18.66 -21.69
N ASP A 93 25.44 17.84 -20.73
CA ASP A 93 24.46 18.24 -19.72
C ASP A 93 25.09 18.96 -18.51
N LEU A 94 26.42 18.92 -18.34
CA LEU A 94 27.09 19.59 -17.23
C LEU A 94 27.26 21.09 -17.51
N PRO A 95 26.88 21.97 -16.56
CA PRO A 95 27.26 23.38 -16.60
C PRO A 95 28.79 23.54 -16.69
N PRO A 96 29.33 24.55 -17.41
CA PRO A 96 30.77 24.76 -17.52
C PRO A 96 31.50 24.88 -16.17
N GLU A 97 30.84 25.42 -15.15
CA GLU A 97 31.35 25.48 -13.77
C GLU A 97 31.45 24.09 -13.12
N ALA A 98 30.48 23.19 -13.37
CA ALA A 98 30.53 21.82 -12.86
C ALA A 98 31.66 21.01 -13.53
N GLN A 99 31.88 21.20 -14.84
CA GLN A 99 33.03 20.62 -15.55
C GLN A 99 34.36 21.13 -14.98
N GLN A 100 34.49 22.44 -14.74
CA GLN A 100 35.70 23.05 -14.14
C GLN A 100 35.95 22.58 -12.71
N ASN A 101 34.89 22.37 -11.93
CA ASN A 101 34.94 21.83 -10.57
C ASN A 101 35.13 20.30 -10.52
N GLY A 102 35.32 19.65 -11.67
CA GLY A 102 35.70 18.22 -11.75
C GLY A 102 34.54 17.23 -11.64
N CYS A 103 33.28 17.67 -11.75
CA CYS A 103 32.16 16.72 -11.84
C CYS A 103 32.21 15.94 -13.16
N VAL A 104 31.76 14.68 -13.09
CA VAL A 104 31.79 13.72 -14.19
C VAL A 104 30.37 13.29 -14.54
N ASP A 105 30.07 13.20 -15.84
CA ASP A 105 28.75 12.79 -16.33
C ASP A 105 28.40 11.33 -16.00
N ILE A 106 27.10 11.05 -15.89
CA ILE A 106 26.59 9.73 -15.53
C ILE A 106 27.02 8.65 -16.55
N SER A 107 27.09 8.96 -17.84
CA SER A 107 27.55 7.99 -18.85
C SER A 107 29.03 7.64 -18.73
N THR A 108 29.91 8.60 -18.44
CA THR A 108 31.32 8.29 -18.12
C THR A 108 31.39 7.42 -16.86
N GLN A 109 30.65 7.77 -15.81
CA GLN A 109 30.63 7.01 -14.55
C GLN A 109 30.18 5.55 -14.71
N LEU A 110 29.27 5.27 -15.66
CA LEU A 110 28.81 3.91 -16.00
C LEU A 110 29.96 2.96 -16.39
N ILE A 111 31.02 3.48 -17.01
CA ILE A 111 32.15 2.68 -17.48
C ILE A 111 33.43 2.85 -16.63
N THR A 112 33.43 3.75 -15.63
CA THR A 112 34.61 4.02 -14.77
C THR A 112 34.43 3.60 -13.32
N ASN A 113 33.24 3.71 -12.73
CA ASN A 113 33.07 3.58 -11.28
C ASN A 113 32.97 2.11 -10.82
N THR A 114 32.29 1.27 -11.60
CA THR A 114 32.08 -0.14 -11.29
C THR A 114 32.16 -0.95 -12.57
N ASP A 115 32.91 -2.06 -12.57
CA ASP A 115 32.93 -2.99 -13.71
C ASP A 115 31.61 -3.79 -13.74
N ILE A 116 30.62 -3.30 -14.49
CA ILE A 116 29.34 -3.98 -14.66
C ILE A 116 29.45 -5.02 -15.79
N ASP A 117 28.99 -6.24 -15.53
CA ASP A 117 29.09 -7.36 -16.46
C ASP A 117 27.96 -7.35 -17.50
N VAL A 118 26.73 -7.01 -17.09
CA VAL A 118 25.58 -6.92 -18.00
C VAL A 118 24.86 -5.57 -17.84
N ILE A 119 24.74 -4.82 -18.93
CA ILE A 119 24.04 -3.53 -19.00
C ILE A 119 23.02 -3.64 -20.14
N LEU A 120 21.71 -3.66 -19.85
CA LEU A 120 20.65 -3.76 -20.86
C LEU A 120 19.60 -2.66 -20.66
N GLY A 121 19.31 -1.90 -21.71
CA GLY A 121 18.26 -0.86 -21.69
C GLY A 121 18.36 0.08 -22.87
N GLY A 122 17.95 1.33 -22.69
CA GLY A 122 18.10 2.41 -23.66
C GLY A 122 19.32 3.31 -23.39
N GLY A 123 19.40 4.45 -24.08
CA GLY A 123 20.35 5.52 -23.79
C GLY A 123 21.59 5.58 -24.70
N ARG A 124 21.51 5.09 -25.96
CA ARG A 124 22.65 5.14 -26.91
C ARG A 124 23.20 6.54 -27.12
N MET A 125 22.36 7.58 -27.15
CA MET A 125 22.82 8.92 -27.55
C MET A 125 23.89 9.48 -26.61
N TYR A 126 23.66 9.34 -25.30
CA TYR A 126 24.54 9.77 -24.20
C TYR A 126 25.92 9.09 -24.17
N MET A 127 26.08 8.00 -24.95
CA MET A 127 27.30 7.21 -25.04
C MET A 127 28.14 7.51 -26.28
N THR A 128 27.65 8.37 -27.21
CA THR A 128 28.28 8.57 -28.54
C THR A 128 28.56 10.04 -28.84
N PRO A 129 29.61 10.35 -29.64
CA PRO A 129 30.00 11.71 -29.98
C PRO A 129 28.87 12.57 -30.57
N GLN A 130 28.90 13.88 -30.29
CA GLN A 130 27.92 14.84 -30.79
C GLN A 130 27.75 14.73 -32.32
N GLY A 131 26.50 14.52 -32.76
CA GLY A 131 26.15 14.38 -34.17
C GLY A 131 26.25 12.96 -34.75
N THR A 132 26.70 11.97 -33.97
CA THR A 132 26.68 10.55 -34.36
C THR A 132 25.26 10.14 -34.75
N VAL A 133 25.09 9.52 -35.92
CA VAL A 133 23.77 9.11 -36.43
C VAL A 133 23.32 7.85 -35.70
N ASP A 134 22.13 7.88 -35.09
CA ASP A 134 21.54 6.68 -34.48
C ASP A 134 21.23 5.62 -35.56
N PRO A 135 21.62 4.35 -35.35
CA PRO A 135 21.54 3.31 -36.38
C PRO A 135 20.10 2.95 -36.79
N GLU A 136 19.10 3.28 -35.98
CA GLU A 136 17.71 2.89 -36.22
C GLU A 136 16.77 4.07 -36.53
N TYR A 137 17.19 5.28 -36.18
CA TYR A 137 16.54 6.55 -36.52
C TYR A 137 17.44 7.51 -37.32
N PRO A 138 18.03 7.08 -38.46
CA PRO A 138 19.11 7.80 -39.14
C PRO A 138 18.72 9.19 -39.70
N SER A 139 17.44 9.44 -39.91
CA SER A 139 16.89 10.74 -40.36
C SER A 139 16.56 11.70 -39.22
N SER A 140 16.63 11.27 -37.95
CA SER A 140 16.26 12.09 -36.80
C SER A 140 17.43 12.95 -36.33
N SER A 141 17.23 14.28 -36.27
CA SER A 141 18.21 15.21 -35.69
C SER A 141 18.24 15.17 -34.17
N SER A 142 17.11 14.88 -33.52
CA SER A 142 16.93 14.90 -32.06
C SER A 142 17.30 13.59 -31.34
N ARG A 143 17.82 12.60 -32.08
CA ARG A 143 18.22 11.28 -31.58
C ARG A 143 19.70 10.96 -31.85
N LYS A 144 20.46 11.93 -32.36
CA LYS A 144 21.90 11.80 -32.58
C LYS A 144 22.65 11.77 -31.24
N GLY A 145 23.87 11.21 -31.25
CA GLY A 145 24.80 11.35 -30.12
C GLY A 145 24.97 12.82 -29.72
N ASP A 146 25.23 13.06 -28.44
CA ASP A 146 25.25 14.40 -27.83
C ASP A 146 26.60 14.79 -27.21
N ARG A 147 27.48 13.82 -26.90
CA ARG A 147 28.76 14.03 -26.20
C ARG A 147 29.71 15.04 -26.88
N GLU A 148 30.05 16.12 -26.20
CA GLU A 148 30.91 17.19 -26.73
C GLU A 148 32.40 16.86 -26.61
N ASP A 149 32.76 15.97 -25.68
CA ASP A 149 34.10 15.41 -25.46
C ASP A 149 34.62 14.52 -26.62
N LYS A 150 33.74 14.24 -27.60
CA LYS A 150 33.99 13.40 -28.79
C LYS A 150 34.36 11.95 -28.48
N ARG A 151 34.12 11.46 -27.28
CA ARG A 151 34.40 10.07 -26.88
C ARG A 151 33.23 9.16 -27.27
N ASN A 152 33.55 7.97 -27.77
CA ASN A 152 32.60 6.87 -27.88
C ASN A 152 32.78 5.96 -26.66
N LEU A 153 31.84 6.01 -25.72
CA LEU A 153 31.91 5.25 -24.48
C LEU A 153 31.60 3.75 -24.67
N ILE A 154 30.89 3.38 -25.74
CA ILE A 154 30.66 1.97 -26.11
C ILE A 154 31.98 1.35 -26.57
N GLU A 155 32.73 2.04 -27.43
CA GLU A 155 34.07 1.61 -27.86
C GLU A 155 35.04 1.56 -26.67
N ALA A 156 35.04 2.57 -25.80
CA ALA A 156 35.86 2.58 -24.59
C ALA A 156 35.53 1.41 -23.63
N TRP A 157 34.26 1.05 -23.47
CA TRP A 157 33.83 -0.08 -22.63
C TRP A 157 34.28 -1.43 -23.20
N LEU A 158 34.23 -1.61 -24.52
CA LEU A 158 34.77 -2.79 -25.22
C LEU A 158 36.29 -2.86 -25.10
N ASP A 159 36.98 -1.72 -25.28
CA ASP A 159 38.44 -1.61 -25.24
C ASP A 159 39.02 -1.97 -23.86
N GLN A 160 38.32 -1.61 -22.78
CA GLN A 160 38.64 -1.99 -21.41
C GLN A 160 38.52 -3.50 -21.12
N ARG A 161 37.86 -4.27 -21.99
CA ARG A 161 37.46 -5.67 -21.75
C ARG A 161 37.92 -6.62 -22.86
N LYS A 162 39.02 -6.28 -23.55
CA LYS A 162 39.63 -7.09 -24.62
C LYS A 162 40.13 -8.47 -24.18
N ASP A 163 40.32 -8.67 -22.88
CA ASP A 163 40.68 -9.91 -22.21
C ASP A 163 39.47 -10.82 -21.91
N ARG A 164 38.25 -10.31 -22.10
CA ARG A 164 36.96 -10.98 -21.85
C ARG A 164 36.14 -11.06 -23.14
N ASN A 165 35.21 -12.00 -23.27
CA ASN A 165 34.29 -12.02 -24.41
C ASN A 165 33.16 -11.00 -24.21
N ALA A 166 33.51 -9.71 -24.29
CA ALA A 166 32.59 -8.58 -24.22
C ALA A 166 31.86 -8.38 -25.55
N ARG A 167 30.56 -8.11 -25.48
CA ARG A 167 29.69 -7.89 -26.65
C ARG A 167 28.87 -6.62 -26.50
N TYR A 168 28.81 -5.84 -27.56
CA TYR A 168 27.84 -4.75 -27.72
C TYR A 168 26.75 -5.17 -28.71
N VAL A 169 25.48 -4.89 -28.39
CA VAL A 169 24.32 -5.09 -29.27
C VAL A 169 23.39 -3.88 -29.18
N TRP A 170 22.68 -3.57 -30.26
CA TRP A 170 21.72 -2.46 -30.28
C TRP A 170 20.32 -2.82 -30.79
N ASN A 171 20.11 -4.06 -31.25
CA ASN A 171 18.80 -4.54 -31.69
C ASN A 171 18.57 -6.01 -31.31
N LYS A 172 17.32 -6.45 -31.47
CA LYS A 172 16.82 -7.80 -31.14
C LYS A 172 17.49 -8.89 -31.95
N GLU A 173 17.84 -8.65 -33.21
CA GLU A 173 18.54 -9.61 -34.06
C GLU A 173 19.92 -9.93 -33.46
N GLN A 174 20.74 -8.91 -33.21
CA GLN A 174 22.04 -9.04 -32.55
C GLN A 174 21.90 -9.66 -31.15
N PHE A 175 20.95 -9.19 -30.34
CA PHE A 175 20.66 -9.72 -29.01
C PHE A 175 20.33 -11.23 -29.02
N ASN A 176 19.59 -11.70 -30.03
CA ASN A 176 19.29 -13.11 -30.20
C ASN A 176 20.54 -13.94 -30.53
N THR A 177 21.52 -13.38 -31.26
CA THR A 177 22.79 -14.06 -31.56
C THR A 177 23.77 -14.17 -30.38
N VAL A 178 23.51 -13.49 -29.25
CA VAL A 178 24.36 -13.57 -28.05
C VAL A 178 24.26 -14.97 -27.43
N ASP A 179 25.33 -15.75 -27.56
CA ASP A 179 25.54 -16.99 -26.82
C ASP A 179 25.89 -16.68 -25.35
N VAL A 180 24.98 -17.07 -24.46
CA VAL A 180 25.10 -16.90 -23.01
C VAL A 180 26.26 -17.69 -22.42
N ASN A 181 26.62 -18.83 -23.01
CA ASN A 181 27.65 -19.71 -22.47
C ASN A 181 29.04 -19.05 -22.59
N THR A 182 29.34 -18.47 -23.75
CA THR A 182 30.64 -17.87 -24.03
C THR A 182 30.73 -16.37 -23.72
N THR A 183 29.64 -15.61 -23.71
CA THR A 183 29.69 -14.14 -23.50
C THR A 183 29.96 -13.78 -22.04
N ASP A 184 31.01 -13.02 -21.75
CA ASP A 184 31.41 -12.66 -20.38
C ASP A 184 30.92 -11.27 -19.94
N CYS A 185 30.70 -10.38 -20.92
CA CYS A 185 30.10 -9.07 -20.69
C CYS A 185 29.13 -8.74 -21.83
N LEU A 186 28.01 -8.11 -21.51
CA LEU A 186 27.02 -7.70 -22.50
C LEU A 186 26.53 -6.27 -22.24
N MET A 187 26.77 -5.38 -23.21
CA MET A 187 26.12 -4.06 -23.27
C MET A 187 25.09 -4.07 -24.38
N GLY A 188 23.81 -3.91 -24.03
CA GLY A 188 22.69 -3.84 -24.96
C GLY A 188 21.97 -2.51 -24.83
N LEU A 189 22.11 -1.63 -25.83
CA LEU A 189 21.50 -0.30 -25.83
C LEU A 189 20.53 -0.18 -27.01
N PHE A 190 19.24 -0.39 -26.76
CA PHE A 190 18.26 -0.66 -27.82
C PHE A 190 17.47 0.56 -28.30
N GLU A 191 17.49 1.69 -27.59
CA GLU A 191 16.93 2.97 -28.07
C GLU A 191 17.94 4.12 -27.79
N PRO A 192 17.89 5.25 -28.53
CA PRO A 192 18.70 6.44 -28.25
C PRO A 192 18.44 7.04 -26.87
N LYS A 193 17.17 7.02 -26.42
CA LYS A 193 16.75 7.37 -25.05
C LYS A 193 16.12 6.13 -24.41
N ASP A 194 15.05 6.29 -23.64
CA ASP A 194 14.32 5.20 -22.98
C ASP A 194 13.70 4.22 -23.99
N MET A 195 13.60 2.93 -23.63
CA MET A 195 12.98 1.88 -24.45
C MET A 195 11.55 2.27 -24.86
N ARG A 196 11.05 1.84 -26.01
CA ARG A 196 9.63 2.02 -26.36
C ARG A 196 8.73 1.32 -25.34
N PHE A 197 7.64 1.97 -24.93
CA PHE A 197 6.57 1.33 -24.14
C PHE A 197 6.12 0.01 -24.81
N GLU A 198 5.81 -1.06 -24.06
CA GLU A 198 5.42 -2.38 -24.61
C GLU A 198 4.26 -2.29 -25.60
N VAL A 199 3.29 -1.40 -25.33
CA VAL A 199 2.15 -1.12 -26.22
C VAL A 199 2.64 -0.74 -27.63
N PHE A 200 3.70 0.06 -27.71
CA PHE A 200 4.28 0.56 -28.96
C PHE A 200 5.62 -0.08 -29.34
N ARG A 201 6.02 -1.18 -28.69
CA ARG A 201 7.34 -1.80 -28.88
C ARG A 201 7.39 -2.61 -30.17
N ASN A 202 8.44 -2.41 -30.97
CA ASN A 202 8.60 -3.22 -32.17
C ASN A 202 9.25 -4.56 -31.80
N ARG A 203 8.42 -5.60 -31.69
CA ARG A 203 8.85 -6.95 -31.27
C ARG A 203 9.92 -7.61 -32.15
N THR A 204 10.20 -7.10 -33.36
CA THR A 204 11.29 -7.59 -34.22
C THR A 204 12.59 -6.78 -34.08
N ARG A 205 12.53 -5.56 -33.52
CA ARG A 205 13.69 -4.67 -33.30
C ARG A 205 14.13 -4.60 -31.85
N ASP A 206 13.21 -4.72 -30.90
CA ASP A 206 13.45 -4.41 -29.49
C ASP A 206 13.20 -5.64 -28.60
N PRO A 207 14.13 -6.03 -27.72
CA PRO A 207 13.84 -7.01 -26.67
C PRO A 207 12.83 -6.44 -25.66
N SER A 208 11.99 -7.32 -25.12
CA SER A 208 11.16 -7.01 -23.95
C SER A 208 11.98 -7.03 -22.66
N LEU A 209 11.46 -6.46 -21.58
CA LEU A 209 12.08 -6.59 -20.26
C LEU A 209 12.30 -8.06 -19.86
N VAL A 210 11.36 -8.94 -20.20
CA VAL A 210 11.44 -10.40 -19.98
C VAL A 210 12.66 -11.00 -20.71
N ASP A 211 12.87 -10.63 -21.98
CA ASP A 211 14.02 -11.11 -22.77
C ASP A 211 15.35 -10.64 -22.17
N MET A 212 15.41 -9.37 -21.74
CA MET A 212 16.62 -8.78 -21.16
C MET A 212 16.95 -9.41 -19.81
N THR A 213 15.95 -9.58 -18.94
CA THR A 213 16.07 -10.24 -17.63
C THR A 213 16.56 -11.68 -17.76
N ASP A 214 15.97 -12.43 -18.71
CA ASP A 214 16.36 -13.81 -19.01
C ASP A 214 17.84 -13.90 -19.41
N LYS A 215 18.24 -13.14 -20.44
CA LYS A 215 19.62 -13.14 -20.94
C LYS A 215 20.62 -12.68 -19.87
N ALA A 216 20.26 -11.68 -19.07
CA ALA A 216 21.10 -11.19 -17.98
C ALA A 216 21.34 -12.28 -16.92
N ILE A 217 20.29 -12.93 -16.42
CA ILE A 217 20.44 -14.03 -15.45
C ILE A 217 21.29 -15.16 -16.04
N GLN A 218 21.04 -15.55 -17.31
CA GLN A 218 21.81 -16.62 -17.94
C GLN A 218 23.32 -16.34 -18.08
N ILE A 219 23.72 -15.08 -18.27
CA ILE A 219 25.14 -14.67 -18.31
C ILE A 219 25.72 -14.58 -16.90
N LEU A 220 25.01 -13.91 -15.98
CA LEU A 220 25.48 -13.60 -14.62
C LEU A 220 25.59 -14.86 -13.74
N GLN A 221 24.70 -15.84 -13.89
CA GLN A 221 24.70 -17.08 -13.10
C GLN A 221 25.92 -17.98 -13.32
N LYS A 222 26.75 -17.71 -14.35
CA LYS A 222 27.99 -18.45 -14.61
C LYS A 222 29.06 -18.22 -13.53
N ASN A 223 28.96 -17.12 -12.78
CA ASN A 223 29.90 -16.83 -11.70
C ASN A 223 29.61 -17.70 -10.46
N PRO A 224 30.54 -18.56 -10.00
CA PRO A 224 30.34 -19.42 -8.84
C PRO A 224 30.16 -18.67 -7.52
N ASN A 225 30.60 -17.41 -7.44
CA ASN A 225 30.34 -16.54 -6.28
C ASN A 225 28.90 -16.01 -6.25
N GLY A 226 28.10 -16.27 -7.30
CA GLY A 226 26.77 -15.72 -7.52
C GLY A 226 26.80 -14.31 -8.12
N PHE A 227 25.64 -13.67 -8.17
CA PHE A 227 25.46 -12.37 -8.80
C PHE A 227 24.53 -11.42 -8.02
N PHE A 228 24.56 -10.13 -8.38
CA PHE A 228 23.54 -9.14 -8.08
C PHE A 228 22.95 -8.63 -9.40
N LEU A 229 21.64 -8.54 -9.51
CA LEU A 229 20.97 -8.04 -10.71
C LEU A 229 19.87 -7.06 -10.29
N PHE A 230 19.95 -5.84 -10.80
CA PHE A 230 18.87 -4.86 -10.74
C PHE A 230 18.03 -4.95 -12.02
N VAL A 231 16.70 -5.02 -11.88
CA VAL A 231 15.74 -5.06 -12.98
C VAL A 231 14.66 -4.01 -12.72
N GLU A 232 14.43 -3.12 -13.67
CA GLU A 232 13.49 -2.00 -13.57
C GLU A 232 12.54 -1.99 -14.78
N ASP A 233 11.24 -1.89 -14.50
CA ASP A 233 10.26 -1.30 -15.43
C ASP A 233 9.67 0.03 -14.91
N GLU A 234 9.98 0.39 -13.65
CA GLU A 234 9.40 1.54 -12.95
C GLU A 234 9.56 2.84 -13.72
N GLY A 235 10.72 3.15 -14.27
CA GLY A 235 10.85 4.35 -15.08
C GLY A 235 10.01 4.37 -16.36
N ARG A 236 9.36 3.29 -16.82
CA ARG A 236 8.29 3.37 -17.85
C ARG A 236 6.89 3.35 -17.25
N ILE A 237 6.67 2.68 -16.13
CA ILE A 237 5.44 2.79 -15.33
C ILE A 237 5.22 4.27 -14.90
N ASP A 238 6.24 4.90 -14.32
CA ASP A 238 6.35 6.31 -13.93
C ASP A 238 6.07 7.26 -15.10
N HIS A 239 6.80 7.12 -16.22
CA HIS A 239 6.55 7.95 -17.41
C HIS A 239 5.09 7.82 -17.92
N GLY A 240 4.45 6.67 -17.77
CA GLY A 240 3.03 6.46 -18.09
C GLY A 240 2.09 7.21 -17.15
N HIS A 241 2.35 7.17 -15.84
CA HIS A 241 1.60 7.92 -14.83
C HIS A 241 1.80 9.44 -14.95
N HIS A 242 3.04 9.91 -15.16
CA HIS A 242 3.37 11.30 -15.43
C HIS A 242 2.61 11.88 -16.62
N ALA A 243 2.43 11.10 -17.69
CA ALA A 243 1.62 11.48 -18.85
C ALA A 243 0.10 11.49 -18.55
N GLY A 244 -0.33 10.94 -17.41
CA GLY A 244 -1.74 10.72 -17.08
C GLY A 244 -2.38 9.57 -17.87
N ILE A 245 -1.58 8.64 -18.42
CA ILE A 245 -2.03 7.57 -19.33
C ILE A 245 -1.82 6.22 -18.65
N ALA A 246 -2.78 5.83 -17.81
CA ALA A 246 -2.79 4.57 -17.07
C ALA A 246 -2.71 3.32 -17.98
N LYS A 247 -3.16 3.43 -19.24
CA LYS A 247 -3.04 2.35 -20.23
C LYS A 247 -1.58 1.96 -20.49
N LEU A 248 -0.68 2.93 -20.54
CA LEU A 248 0.75 2.70 -20.66
C LEU A 248 1.29 2.12 -19.35
N ALA A 249 1.11 2.84 -18.23
CA ALA A 249 1.65 2.47 -16.93
C ALA A 249 1.29 1.01 -16.52
N LEU A 250 0.00 0.66 -16.55
CA LEU A 250 -0.47 -0.68 -16.15
C LEU A 250 -0.07 -1.78 -17.15
N THR A 251 0.23 -1.45 -18.41
CA THR A 251 0.75 -2.45 -19.37
C THR A 251 2.20 -2.79 -19.06
N GLU A 252 3.01 -1.81 -18.66
CA GLU A 252 4.38 -2.06 -18.18
C GLU A 252 4.37 -2.82 -16.85
N THR A 253 3.47 -2.51 -15.91
CA THR A 253 3.31 -3.30 -14.67
C THR A 253 3.08 -4.79 -14.96
N VAL A 254 2.29 -5.12 -16.00
CA VAL A 254 2.07 -6.50 -16.47
C VAL A 254 3.33 -7.11 -17.11
N MET A 255 4.19 -6.31 -17.74
CA MET A 255 5.48 -6.77 -18.25
C MET A 255 6.51 -7.00 -17.14
N PHE A 256 6.50 -6.19 -16.10
CA PHE A 256 7.32 -6.36 -14.91
C PHE A 256 6.96 -7.66 -14.16
N ASP A 257 5.67 -7.96 -13.94
CA ASP A 257 5.25 -9.27 -13.39
C ASP A 257 5.78 -10.45 -14.22
N ARG A 258 5.72 -10.36 -15.54
CA ARG A 258 6.26 -11.40 -16.43
C ARG A 258 7.78 -11.55 -16.28
N ALA A 259 8.51 -10.44 -16.08
CA ALA A 259 9.94 -10.46 -15.84
C ALA A 259 10.29 -11.09 -14.48
N ILE A 260 9.56 -10.72 -13.42
CA ILE A 260 9.65 -11.30 -12.06
C ILE A 260 9.38 -12.81 -12.11
N ARG A 261 8.33 -13.22 -12.83
CA ARG A 261 7.97 -14.62 -13.04
C ARG A 261 9.06 -15.37 -13.80
N ARG A 262 9.68 -14.75 -14.80
CA ARG A 262 10.79 -15.35 -15.55
C ARG A 262 12.05 -15.49 -14.71
N ALA A 263 12.42 -14.47 -13.94
CA ALA A 263 13.53 -14.54 -12.99
C ALA A 263 13.32 -15.67 -11.97
N SER A 264 12.08 -15.83 -11.47
CA SER A 264 11.69 -16.91 -10.55
C SER A 264 11.80 -18.32 -11.16
N GLN A 265 11.74 -18.47 -12.49
CA GLN A 265 11.96 -19.76 -13.17
C GLN A 265 13.44 -20.08 -13.40
N LEU A 266 14.29 -19.05 -13.48
CA LEU A 266 15.73 -19.18 -13.74
C LEU A 266 16.56 -19.26 -12.45
N THR A 267 15.97 -18.95 -11.30
CA THR A 267 16.64 -18.92 -10.00
C THR A 267 16.03 -19.94 -9.03
N LYS A 268 16.72 -20.24 -7.93
CA LYS A 268 16.23 -21.15 -6.89
C LYS A 268 15.98 -20.38 -5.61
N GLU A 269 14.75 -20.42 -5.12
CA GLU A 269 14.37 -19.69 -3.90
C GLU A 269 15.20 -20.09 -2.67
N SER A 270 15.70 -21.33 -2.60
CA SER A 270 16.56 -21.78 -1.50
C SER A 270 17.94 -21.10 -1.45
N ASN A 271 18.38 -20.40 -2.51
CA ASN A 271 19.68 -19.71 -2.55
C ASN A 271 19.65 -18.31 -3.18
N THR A 272 18.47 -17.80 -3.57
CA THR A 272 18.30 -16.51 -4.24
C THR A 272 17.33 -15.64 -3.46
N LEU A 273 17.81 -14.51 -2.93
CA LEU A 273 16.96 -13.46 -2.39
C LEU A 273 16.39 -12.65 -3.55
N THR A 274 15.07 -12.64 -3.71
CA THR A 274 14.36 -11.75 -4.64
C THR A 274 13.65 -10.68 -3.83
N ILE A 275 13.79 -9.42 -4.22
CA ILE A 275 13.11 -8.26 -3.65
C ILE A 275 12.43 -7.51 -4.80
N ILE A 276 11.19 -7.08 -4.58
CA ILE A 276 10.39 -6.30 -5.53
C ILE A 276 9.77 -5.16 -4.72
N THR A 277 9.96 -3.92 -5.16
CA THR A 277 9.37 -2.72 -4.53
C THR A 277 9.30 -1.64 -5.58
N ALA A 278 8.28 -0.77 -5.51
CA ALA A 278 8.33 0.50 -6.21
C ALA A 278 9.27 1.48 -5.46
N ASP A 279 9.71 2.52 -6.14
CA ASP A 279 10.52 3.58 -5.56
C ASP A 279 9.68 4.74 -4.96
N HIS A 280 8.54 5.08 -5.59
CA HIS A 280 7.48 5.96 -5.10
C HIS A 280 6.10 5.57 -5.68
N SER A 281 5.02 6.19 -5.18
CA SER A 281 3.67 6.04 -5.77
C SER A 281 3.34 7.22 -6.70
N HIS A 282 2.08 7.30 -7.14
CA HIS A 282 1.53 8.35 -8.01
C HIS A 282 0.18 8.79 -7.45
N VAL A 283 -0.32 9.99 -7.81
CA VAL A 283 -1.67 10.44 -7.41
C VAL A 283 -2.77 9.79 -8.27
N PHE A 284 -2.60 8.49 -8.52
CA PHE A 284 -3.41 7.58 -9.31
C PHE A 284 -4.32 6.79 -8.36
N THR A 285 -5.62 6.75 -8.66
CA THR A 285 -6.61 6.08 -7.80
C THR A 285 -7.61 5.26 -8.62
N PHE A 286 -8.12 4.18 -8.04
CA PHE A 286 -9.19 3.36 -8.64
C PHE A 286 -10.44 3.40 -7.74
N GLY A 287 -11.56 3.89 -8.28
CA GLY A 287 -12.79 4.10 -7.51
C GLY A 287 -14.08 3.96 -8.32
N GLY A 288 -15.11 4.69 -7.92
CA GLY A 288 -16.39 4.76 -8.65
C GLY A 288 -17.38 3.61 -8.39
N ASN A 289 -17.16 2.78 -7.37
CA ASN A 289 -17.98 1.59 -7.04
C ASN A 289 -18.03 0.57 -8.19
N THR A 290 -16.88 0.23 -8.78
CA THR A 290 -16.82 -0.51 -10.05
C THR A 290 -16.99 -2.03 -9.87
N PRO A 291 -17.93 -2.72 -10.58
CA PRO A 291 -18.18 -4.16 -10.44
C PRO A 291 -17.02 -5.05 -10.90
N ARG A 292 -16.87 -6.21 -10.26
CA ARG A 292 -15.83 -7.19 -10.63
C ARG A 292 -16.07 -7.70 -12.05
N GLY A 293 -15.03 -7.61 -12.89
CA GLY A 293 -15.10 -7.95 -14.31
C GLY A 293 -15.41 -6.79 -15.24
N ASN A 294 -15.70 -5.58 -14.72
CA ASN A 294 -15.66 -4.37 -15.54
C ASN A 294 -14.23 -4.16 -16.09
N PRO A 295 -14.05 -3.70 -17.35
CA PRO A 295 -12.74 -3.34 -17.86
C PRO A 295 -12.05 -2.31 -16.95
N ILE A 296 -10.75 -2.50 -16.69
CA ILE A 296 -9.98 -1.64 -15.77
C ILE A 296 -9.88 -0.17 -16.27
N PHE A 297 -9.88 0.01 -17.60
CA PHE A 297 -9.96 1.32 -18.27
C PHE A 297 -11.41 1.75 -18.57
N GLY A 298 -12.39 1.02 -18.05
CA GLY A 298 -13.82 1.24 -18.30
C GLY A 298 -14.39 2.44 -17.56
N LEU A 299 -15.67 2.68 -17.79
CA LEU A 299 -16.46 3.64 -17.04
C LEU A 299 -16.87 3.07 -15.68
N ALA A 300 -16.98 3.93 -14.68
CA ALA A 300 -17.70 3.64 -13.45
C ALA A 300 -19.19 3.38 -13.76
N PRO A 301 -19.89 2.49 -13.03
CA PRO A 301 -21.27 2.09 -13.33
C PRO A 301 -22.31 3.19 -13.09
N LYS A 302 -21.98 4.19 -12.27
CA LYS A 302 -22.86 5.32 -11.92
C LYS A 302 -22.32 6.59 -12.59
N ASN A 303 -23.20 7.38 -13.21
CA ASN A 303 -22.84 8.74 -13.60
C ASN A 303 -22.56 9.60 -12.35
N ALA A 304 -21.68 10.58 -12.50
CA ALA A 304 -21.45 11.60 -11.50
C ALA A 304 -22.69 12.51 -11.36
N ASP A 305 -22.70 13.40 -10.38
CA ASP A 305 -23.91 14.19 -10.08
C ASP A 305 -24.23 15.24 -11.15
N ASP A 306 -23.22 15.65 -11.95
CA ASP A 306 -23.35 16.40 -13.21
C ASP A 306 -24.01 15.60 -14.35
N LYS A 307 -24.37 14.34 -14.10
CA LYS A 307 -24.98 13.37 -15.03
C LYS A 307 -24.07 12.90 -16.16
N LEU A 308 -22.79 13.24 -16.14
CA LEU A 308 -21.79 12.72 -17.08
C LEU A 308 -21.14 11.44 -16.52
N PRO A 309 -20.73 10.48 -17.38
CA PRO A 309 -19.95 9.32 -16.97
C PRO A 309 -18.50 9.71 -16.63
N PHE A 310 -17.79 8.84 -15.93
CA PHE A 310 -16.36 8.97 -15.61
C PHE A 310 -15.67 7.61 -15.62
N THR A 311 -14.35 7.58 -15.77
CA THR A 311 -13.55 6.34 -15.73
C THR A 311 -13.41 5.77 -14.32
N SER A 312 -13.27 4.44 -14.20
CA SER A 312 -12.95 3.80 -12.90
C SER A 312 -11.59 4.23 -12.33
N ILE A 313 -10.66 4.62 -13.21
CA ILE A 313 -9.37 5.23 -12.88
C ILE A 313 -9.46 6.76 -12.93
N LEU A 314 -8.89 7.44 -11.94
CA LEU A 314 -8.77 8.90 -11.87
C LEU A 314 -7.37 9.30 -11.38
N TYR A 315 -6.87 10.45 -11.83
CA TYR A 315 -5.72 11.11 -11.22
C TYR A 315 -6.17 12.34 -10.43
N ALA A 316 -5.43 12.71 -9.38
CA ALA A 316 -5.74 13.93 -8.65
C ALA A 316 -5.22 15.19 -9.36
N ASN A 317 -4.06 15.10 -10.03
CA ASN A 317 -3.52 16.17 -10.85
C ASN A 317 -2.84 15.60 -12.11
N GLY A 318 -2.64 16.43 -13.14
CA GLY A 318 -1.94 16.01 -14.36
C GLY A 318 -2.53 16.52 -15.67
N PRO A 319 -2.09 15.94 -16.81
CA PRO A 319 -2.45 16.41 -18.15
C PRO A 319 -3.93 16.22 -18.52
N GLY A 320 -4.61 15.22 -17.93
CA GLY A 320 -6.02 14.91 -18.22
C GLY A 320 -7.07 15.86 -17.62
N TYR A 321 -6.66 17.04 -17.14
CA TYR A 321 -7.61 18.10 -16.78
C TYR A 321 -8.18 18.74 -18.05
N VAL A 322 -9.42 18.40 -18.40
CA VAL A 322 -10.10 18.95 -19.58
C VAL A 322 -11.50 19.47 -19.22
N HIS A 323 -11.67 20.78 -19.30
CA HIS A 323 -12.96 21.46 -19.14
C HIS A 323 -13.43 22.10 -20.45
N VAL A 324 -14.68 21.85 -20.80
CA VAL A 324 -15.40 22.40 -21.95
C VAL A 324 -16.62 23.16 -21.43
N ASN A 325 -16.78 24.44 -21.81
CA ASN A 325 -17.93 25.28 -21.43
C ASN A 325 -18.26 25.33 -19.92
N GLY A 326 -17.26 25.30 -19.04
CA GLY A 326 -17.46 25.37 -17.58
C GLY A 326 -17.71 24.02 -16.91
N THR A 327 -17.70 22.92 -17.65
CA THR A 327 -17.89 21.54 -17.16
C THR A 327 -16.72 20.65 -17.59
N ARG A 328 -16.45 19.56 -16.88
CA ARG A 328 -15.49 18.55 -17.37
C ARG A 328 -15.96 17.94 -18.70
N ALA A 329 -15.03 17.45 -19.52
CA ALA A 329 -15.38 16.77 -20.76
C ALA A 329 -16.23 15.50 -20.51
N ASN A 330 -17.15 15.20 -21.43
CA ASN A 330 -17.92 13.95 -21.40
C ASN A 330 -17.05 12.80 -21.92
N VAL A 331 -16.70 11.85 -21.06
CA VAL A 331 -15.82 10.72 -21.41
C VAL A 331 -16.43 9.83 -22.51
N SER A 332 -17.76 9.71 -22.60
CA SER A 332 -18.41 8.96 -23.67
C SER A 332 -18.40 9.67 -25.05
N ALA A 333 -17.83 10.87 -25.14
CA ALA A 333 -17.61 11.57 -26.41
C ALA A 333 -16.19 11.37 -26.98
N VAL A 334 -15.33 10.61 -26.30
CA VAL A 334 -13.97 10.25 -26.72
C VAL A 334 -13.78 8.73 -26.65
N ASP A 335 -12.78 8.21 -27.37
CA ASP A 335 -12.36 6.82 -27.17
C ASP A 335 -11.49 6.72 -25.92
N TYR A 336 -12.11 6.34 -24.80
CA TYR A 336 -11.43 6.17 -23.51
C TYR A 336 -10.70 4.81 -23.40
N PHE A 337 -10.77 3.96 -24.43
CA PHE A 337 -9.93 2.76 -24.58
C PHE A 337 -8.68 3.01 -25.44
N ASP A 338 -8.53 4.19 -26.04
CA ASP A 338 -7.37 4.60 -26.82
C ASP A 338 -6.07 4.46 -26.02
N GLU A 339 -4.99 4.07 -26.71
CA GLU A 339 -3.69 3.76 -26.10
C GLU A 339 -3.00 4.98 -25.48
N GLU A 340 -3.38 6.19 -25.91
CA GLU A 340 -2.89 7.48 -25.42
C GLU A 340 -3.96 8.27 -24.64
N TYR A 341 -5.09 7.65 -24.25
CA TYR A 341 -6.13 8.33 -23.47
C TYR A 341 -5.63 8.77 -22.09
N MET A 342 -5.65 10.09 -21.85
CA MET A 342 -5.32 10.70 -20.56
C MET A 342 -6.54 10.66 -19.62
N GLN A 343 -6.43 9.99 -18.46
CA GLN A 343 -7.54 9.91 -17.49
C GLN A 343 -7.77 11.25 -16.79
N GLN A 344 -9.01 11.48 -16.39
CA GLN A 344 -9.46 12.74 -15.81
C GLN A 344 -8.66 13.15 -14.57
N ALA A 345 -8.31 14.44 -14.48
CA ALA A 345 -7.58 15.03 -13.35
C ALA A 345 -8.29 16.25 -12.71
N ALA A 346 -8.08 16.50 -11.42
CA ALA A 346 -8.69 17.62 -10.68
C ALA A 346 -7.93 18.95 -10.84
N VAL A 347 -6.60 18.88 -10.96
CA VAL A 347 -5.72 20.05 -11.10
C VAL A 347 -4.88 19.94 -12.38
N PRO A 348 -4.86 20.97 -13.25
CA PRO A 348 -4.13 20.93 -14.50
C PRO A 348 -2.62 21.08 -14.28
N LEU A 349 -1.84 20.11 -14.77
CA LEU A 349 -0.38 20.14 -14.80
C LEU A 349 0.14 19.51 -16.10
N ASP A 350 1.26 20.00 -16.64
CA ASP A 350 1.89 19.44 -17.86
C ASP A 350 2.45 18.02 -17.67
N ALA A 351 2.60 17.61 -16.41
CA ALA A 351 2.86 16.25 -15.96
C ALA A 351 2.29 16.08 -14.55
N GLU A 352 1.76 14.89 -14.29
CA GLU A 352 1.28 14.44 -12.98
C GLU A 352 2.43 14.41 -11.95
N THR A 353 2.10 14.42 -10.65
CA THR A 353 3.09 14.35 -9.55
C THR A 353 3.02 13.02 -8.83
N HIS A 354 4.18 12.48 -8.43
CA HIS A 354 4.24 11.32 -7.55
C HIS A 354 3.34 11.47 -6.31
N GLY A 355 2.88 10.34 -5.79
CA GLY A 355 2.31 10.21 -4.46
C GLY A 355 3.41 9.95 -3.44
N GLY A 356 3.20 10.37 -2.19
CA GLY A 356 4.13 10.09 -1.08
C GLY A 356 3.74 8.86 -0.25
N GLU A 357 2.83 8.02 -0.75
CA GLU A 357 2.27 6.87 -0.04
C GLU A 357 3.35 5.85 0.31
N ASP A 358 2.99 4.85 1.12
CA ASP A 358 3.88 3.73 1.41
C ASP A 358 3.85 2.72 0.26
N VAL A 359 5.04 2.41 -0.27
CA VAL A 359 5.24 1.49 -1.40
C VAL A 359 5.64 0.10 -0.95
N ALA A 360 4.96 -0.91 -1.50
CA ALA A 360 5.09 -2.29 -1.03
C ALA A 360 6.46 -2.89 -1.30
N ILE A 361 7.07 -3.50 -0.27
CA ILE A 361 8.26 -4.34 -0.42
C ILE A 361 7.84 -5.82 -0.32
N TYR A 362 8.03 -6.56 -1.41
CA TYR A 362 7.86 -8.01 -1.45
C TYR A 362 9.23 -8.68 -1.48
N ALA A 363 9.42 -9.71 -0.65
CA ALA A 363 10.67 -10.48 -0.65
C ALA A 363 10.43 -11.99 -0.50
N LYS A 364 11.34 -12.78 -1.08
CA LYS A 364 11.40 -14.25 -0.92
C LYS A 364 12.82 -14.79 -1.01
N GLY A 365 13.03 -15.98 -0.46
CA GLY A 365 14.34 -16.62 -0.38
C GLY A 365 15.16 -16.30 0.87
N PRO A 366 16.49 -16.52 0.88
CA PRO A 366 17.31 -16.38 2.08
C PRO A 366 17.31 -14.95 2.59
N MET A 367 17.13 -14.76 3.90
CA MET A 367 17.01 -13.45 4.54
C MET A 367 15.81 -12.59 4.07
N ALA A 368 14.79 -13.16 3.41
CA ALA A 368 13.55 -12.44 3.11
C ALA A 368 12.85 -11.91 4.37
N HIS A 369 13.04 -12.57 5.52
CA HIS A 369 12.59 -12.10 6.84
C HIS A 369 13.29 -10.80 7.31
N LEU A 370 14.25 -10.23 6.56
CA LEU A 370 14.75 -8.87 6.82
C LEU A 370 13.84 -7.81 6.16
N PHE A 371 13.03 -8.20 5.18
CA PHE A 371 12.14 -7.36 4.37
C PHE A 371 10.67 -7.57 4.77
N HIS A 372 10.45 -7.64 6.08
CA HIS A 372 9.12 -7.64 6.69
C HIS A 372 8.93 -6.36 7.51
N GLY A 373 7.67 -5.92 7.66
CA GLY A 373 7.27 -4.85 8.58
C GLY A 373 8.06 -3.55 8.42
N VAL A 374 8.40 -2.93 9.56
CA VAL A 374 8.97 -1.59 9.61
C VAL A 374 10.31 -1.50 8.89
N LYS A 375 10.26 -0.76 7.78
CA LYS A 375 11.31 0.09 7.23
C LYS A 375 10.68 1.47 6.97
N GLU A 376 9.78 1.90 7.87
CA GLU A 376 8.40 2.37 7.54
C GLU A 376 7.58 1.15 6.97
N GLN A 377 6.44 0.76 7.56
CA GLN A 377 5.93 -0.65 7.51
C GLN A 377 4.92 -0.98 6.40
N HIS A 378 4.78 -2.26 5.98
CA HIS A 378 3.49 -2.92 5.62
C HIS A 378 3.57 -4.41 5.20
N TYR A 379 2.43 -5.13 5.31
CA TYR A 379 2.01 -6.28 4.47
C TYR A 379 0.75 -5.87 3.69
N ILE A 380 0.32 -6.59 2.64
CA ILE A 380 -0.76 -6.11 1.76
C ILE A 380 -1.96 -7.07 1.65
N ALA A 381 -3.17 -6.51 1.72
CA ALA A 381 -4.46 -7.19 1.66
C ALA A 381 -5.31 -6.77 0.45
N HIS A 382 -5.71 -7.75 -0.38
CA HIS A 382 -6.68 -7.56 -1.45
C HIS A 382 -8.09 -7.33 -0.90
N THR A 383 -8.61 -6.11 -1.00
CA THR A 383 -9.87 -5.68 -0.37
C THR A 383 -11.14 -5.99 -1.16
N TYR A 384 -11.01 -6.31 -2.46
CA TYR A 384 -12.15 -6.52 -3.37
C TYR A 384 -13.25 -7.46 -2.81
N ASN A 385 -14.53 -7.08 -2.95
CA ASN A 385 -15.68 -7.95 -2.67
C ASN A 385 -15.90 -8.94 -3.81
N VAL A 386 -16.66 -10.02 -3.59
CA VAL A 386 -16.83 -11.07 -4.62
C VAL A 386 -17.45 -10.50 -5.91
N ASP A 387 -18.34 -9.52 -5.80
CA ASP A 387 -19.07 -8.85 -6.88
C ASP A 387 -18.58 -7.45 -7.25
N GLN A 388 -17.73 -6.80 -6.44
CA GLN A 388 -17.22 -5.44 -6.66
C GLN A 388 -15.69 -5.33 -6.53
N GLN A 389 -15.04 -4.60 -7.44
CA GLN A 389 -13.59 -4.31 -7.37
C GLN A 389 -13.31 -3.32 -6.24
N MET A 390 -14.11 -2.25 -6.20
CA MET A 390 -14.16 -1.32 -5.08
C MET A 390 -15.16 -1.87 -4.04
N PRO A 391 -14.72 -2.31 -2.86
CA PRO A 391 -15.60 -2.93 -1.88
C PRO A 391 -16.42 -1.91 -1.09
N ASP A 392 -17.34 -2.41 -0.25
CA ASP A 392 -17.82 -1.71 0.95
C ASP A 392 -17.37 -2.38 2.24
N SER A 393 -17.48 -1.62 3.33
CA SER A 393 -17.18 -2.03 4.70
C SER A 393 -17.90 -3.31 5.16
N ALA A 394 -19.08 -3.66 4.64
CA ALA A 394 -19.80 -4.88 5.04
C ALA A 394 -19.20 -6.14 4.39
N GLY A 395 -18.91 -6.07 3.09
CA GLY A 395 -18.30 -7.17 2.36
C GLY A 395 -16.87 -7.47 2.82
N THR A 396 -16.11 -6.42 3.17
CA THR A 396 -14.74 -6.50 3.71
C THR A 396 -14.73 -6.96 5.18
N ALA A 397 -15.61 -6.44 6.03
CA ALA A 397 -15.71 -6.89 7.42
C ALA A 397 -16.07 -8.37 7.51
N THR A 398 -16.94 -8.88 6.64
CA THR A 398 -17.18 -10.33 6.54
C THR A 398 -15.91 -11.10 6.15
N ALA A 399 -15.04 -10.52 5.31
CA ALA A 399 -13.75 -11.11 4.99
C ALA A 399 -12.79 -11.12 6.20
N TYR A 400 -12.41 -9.97 6.75
CA TYR A 400 -11.39 -9.92 7.82
C TYR A 400 -11.88 -10.37 9.20
N LEU A 401 -13.20 -10.49 9.44
CA LEU A 401 -13.77 -10.99 10.70
C LEU A 401 -14.32 -12.41 10.63
N CYS A 402 -14.79 -12.91 9.47
CA CYS A 402 -15.32 -14.29 9.34
C CYS A 402 -14.44 -15.22 8.50
N GLY A 403 -13.49 -14.67 7.73
CA GLY A 403 -12.60 -15.45 6.87
C GLY A 403 -13.21 -15.86 5.53
N VAL A 404 -14.28 -15.20 5.11
CA VAL A 404 -15.00 -15.48 3.86
C VAL A 404 -15.33 -14.17 3.16
N LYS A 405 -14.88 -14.00 1.91
CA LYS A 405 -15.28 -12.83 1.12
C LYS A 405 -16.77 -12.89 0.76
N ALA A 406 -17.44 -11.75 0.92
CA ALA A 406 -18.87 -11.59 0.72
C ALA A 406 -19.21 -10.66 -0.46
N ASN A 407 -20.50 -10.42 -0.67
CA ASN A 407 -20.99 -9.45 -1.66
C ASN A 407 -21.19 -8.07 -1.01
N TYR A 408 -21.10 -7.02 -1.83
CA TYR A 408 -21.27 -5.63 -1.41
C TYR A 408 -22.58 -5.40 -0.64
N GLY A 409 -22.49 -4.77 0.53
CA GLY A 409 -23.61 -4.43 1.41
C GLY A 409 -24.24 -5.62 2.14
N THR A 410 -23.67 -6.83 2.04
CA THR A 410 -24.06 -8.01 2.85
C THR A 410 -23.09 -8.21 4.00
N LEU A 411 -23.59 -8.65 5.15
CA LEU A 411 -22.84 -8.63 6.41
C LEU A 411 -22.98 -9.98 7.14
N GLY A 412 -21.85 -10.61 7.46
CA GLY A 412 -21.81 -11.92 8.11
C GLY A 412 -22.35 -13.07 7.24
N LEU A 413 -22.41 -12.88 5.92
CA LEU A 413 -22.96 -13.84 4.95
C LEU A 413 -21.96 -14.19 3.85
N SER A 414 -21.97 -15.43 3.38
CA SER A 414 -21.22 -15.84 2.19
C SER A 414 -21.77 -15.17 0.93
N ALA A 415 -20.95 -15.11 -0.13
CA ALA A 415 -21.33 -14.55 -1.43
C ALA A 415 -22.45 -15.32 -2.19
N ALA A 416 -23.03 -16.36 -1.60
CA ALA A 416 -24.29 -16.95 -2.06
C ALA A 416 -25.53 -16.10 -1.69
N ALA A 417 -25.44 -15.29 -0.62
CA ALA A 417 -26.46 -14.30 -0.28
C ALA A 417 -26.57 -13.17 -1.31
N ARG A 418 -27.71 -12.47 -1.36
CA ARG A 418 -27.96 -11.35 -2.28
C ARG A 418 -28.46 -10.13 -1.52
N ARG A 419 -27.89 -8.96 -1.84
CA ARG A 419 -28.21 -7.72 -1.13
C ARG A 419 -29.73 -7.44 -1.13
N GLY A 420 -30.27 -7.12 0.04
CA GLY A 420 -31.69 -6.82 0.27
C GLY A 420 -32.64 -8.03 0.23
N GLN A 421 -32.16 -9.25 -0.05
CA GLN A 421 -33.01 -10.45 -0.20
C GLN A 421 -32.95 -11.35 1.03
N CYS A 422 -33.84 -11.10 2.00
CA CYS A 422 -33.86 -11.80 3.29
C CYS A 422 -33.84 -13.33 3.17
N LYS A 423 -34.64 -13.92 2.27
CA LYS A 423 -34.64 -15.37 1.95
C LYS A 423 -33.28 -15.97 1.59
N THR A 424 -32.27 -15.16 1.24
CA THR A 424 -30.91 -15.62 0.91
C THR A 424 -29.94 -15.59 2.10
N THR A 425 -30.41 -15.16 3.28
CA THR A 425 -29.64 -15.18 4.54
C THR A 425 -29.42 -16.61 5.03
N THR A 426 -30.51 -17.39 5.15
CA THR A 426 -30.50 -18.70 5.80
C THR A 426 -29.69 -19.75 5.05
N GLY A 427 -28.74 -20.37 5.75
CA GLY A 427 -27.79 -21.35 5.20
C GLY A 427 -26.52 -20.71 4.61
N ASN A 428 -26.41 -19.39 4.63
CA ASN A 428 -25.26 -18.64 4.13
C ASN A 428 -24.51 -17.86 5.24
N GLU A 429 -24.93 -17.99 6.50
CA GLU A 429 -24.28 -17.39 7.67
C GLU A 429 -22.84 -17.88 7.82
N VAL A 430 -21.90 -16.94 8.01
CA VAL A 430 -20.48 -17.22 8.29
C VAL A 430 -20.09 -16.66 9.65
N ILE A 431 -19.68 -17.57 10.54
CA ILE A 431 -19.41 -17.26 11.95
C ILE A 431 -18.10 -16.47 12.08
N SER A 432 -18.11 -15.38 12.86
CA SER A 432 -16.94 -14.52 13.05
C SER A 432 -15.90 -15.12 14.01
N VAL A 433 -14.66 -14.62 13.93
CA VAL A 433 -13.59 -14.92 14.91
C VAL A 433 -14.00 -14.50 16.33
N LEU A 434 -14.78 -13.42 16.49
CA LEU A 434 -15.34 -13.01 17.77
C LEU A 434 -16.28 -14.09 18.34
N GLN A 435 -17.23 -14.58 17.54
CA GLN A 435 -18.17 -15.63 17.95
C GLN A 435 -17.43 -16.93 18.32
N ARG A 436 -16.41 -17.30 17.52
CA ARG A 436 -15.56 -18.47 17.79
C ARG A 436 -14.71 -18.31 19.04
N ALA A 437 -14.20 -17.11 19.32
CA ALA A 437 -13.46 -16.80 20.53
C ALA A 437 -14.35 -16.92 21.78
N LYS A 438 -15.58 -16.39 21.74
CA LYS A 438 -16.56 -16.55 22.82
C LYS A 438 -16.94 -18.02 23.02
N ALA A 439 -17.15 -18.78 21.95
CA ALA A 439 -17.41 -20.22 22.00
C ALA A 439 -16.24 -21.01 22.62
N ALA A 440 -14.99 -20.56 22.42
CA ALA A 440 -13.79 -21.09 23.06
C ALA A 440 -13.58 -20.61 24.52
N GLY A 441 -14.55 -19.89 25.12
CA GLY A 441 -14.51 -19.44 26.51
C GLY A 441 -13.66 -18.19 26.76
N LYS A 442 -13.23 -17.49 25.71
CA LYS A 442 -12.60 -16.16 25.80
C LYS A 442 -13.68 -15.09 26.04
N SER A 443 -13.31 -13.99 26.71
CA SER A 443 -14.18 -12.80 26.75
C SER A 443 -14.05 -12.02 25.46
N VAL A 444 -15.11 -11.33 25.05
CA VAL A 444 -15.12 -10.64 23.75
C VAL A 444 -15.63 -9.21 23.85
N GLY A 445 -15.04 -8.31 23.05
CA GLY A 445 -15.48 -6.92 23.00
C GLY A 445 -15.40 -6.26 21.64
N ILE A 446 -16.19 -5.20 21.51
CA ILE A 446 -16.31 -4.33 20.35
C ILE A 446 -16.16 -2.89 20.84
N VAL A 447 -15.27 -2.13 20.21
CA VAL A 447 -15.05 -0.71 20.45
C VAL A 447 -15.02 0.00 19.09
N THR A 448 -15.84 1.05 18.90
CA THR A 448 -15.89 1.79 17.63
C THR A 448 -16.27 3.27 17.83
N THR A 449 -15.80 4.15 16.95
CA THR A 449 -16.28 5.54 16.82
C THR A 449 -17.52 5.67 15.92
N THR A 450 -18.04 4.56 15.38
CA THR A 450 -19.36 4.53 14.72
C THR A 450 -20.46 4.07 15.67
N ARG A 451 -21.71 4.04 15.18
CA ARG A 451 -22.78 3.27 15.82
C ARG A 451 -22.36 1.80 15.94
N VAL A 452 -22.56 1.15 17.09
CA VAL A 452 -22.13 -0.25 17.28
C VAL A 452 -22.86 -1.25 16.35
N GLN A 453 -23.91 -0.79 15.64
CA GLN A 453 -24.65 -1.48 14.60
C GLN A 453 -24.13 -1.21 13.17
N HIS A 454 -23.02 -0.49 12.99
CA HIS A 454 -22.43 -0.24 11.68
C HIS A 454 -21.87 -1.53 11.05
N ALA A 455 -21.44 -1.45 9.79
CA ALA A 455 -21.03 -2.63 9.02
C ALA A 455 -19.83 -3.37 9.65
N SER A 456 -18.75 -2.67 9.98
CA SER A 456 -17.55 -3.22 10.60
C SER A 456 -17.79 -3.88 11.96
N PRO A 457 -18.38 -3.21 12.97
CA PRO A 457 -18.69 -3.85 14.24
C PRO A 457 -19.77 -4.92 14.07
N GLY A 458 -20.77 -4.69 13.22
CA GLY A 458 -21.89 -5.60 12.94
C GLY A 458 -21.44 -6.97 12.48
N ALA A 459 -20.47 -7.07 11.57
CA ALA A 459 -19.97 -8.34 11.05
C ALA A 459 -19.28 -9.23 12.12
N ASN A 460 -19.00 -8.71 13.31
CA ASN A 460 -18.56 -9.55 14.43
C ASN A 460 -19.70 -10.43 15.01
N TYR A 461 -20.97 -10.10 14.80
CA TYR A 461 -22.08 -10.77 15.50
C TYR A 461 -23.36 -10.96 14.69
N ALA A 462 -23.61 -10.16 13.66
CA ALA A 462 -24.85 -10.17 12.89
C ALA A 462 -24.68 -10.85 11.52
N HIS A 463 -25.81 -11.36 11.02
CA HIS A 463 -25.96 -11.96 9.69
C HIS A 463 -27.15 -11.26 9.02
N VAL A 464 -26.91 -10.36 8.07
CA VAL A 464 -27.96 -9.61 7.36
C VAL A 464 -27.69 -9.45 5.87
N ALA A 465 -28.77 -9.54 5.09
CA ALA A 465 -28.74 -9.33 3.65
C ALA A 465 -28.62 -7.84 3.25
N ASP A 466 -28.77 -6.88 4.16
CA ASP A 466 -28.45 -5.47 3.89
C ASP A 466 -27.90 -4.77 5.14
N ARG A 467 -26.74 -4.11 5.02
CA ARG A 467 -26.11 -3.34 6.11
C ARG A 467 -26.95 -2.19 6.63
N GLU A 468 -27.92 -1.69 5.86
CA GLU A 468 -28.76 -0.56 6.30
C GLU A 468 -29.85 -0.95 7.31
N TRP A 469 -30.04 -2.24 7.63
CA TRP A 469 -31.05 -2.72 8.59
C TRP A 469 -30.62 -2.55 10.05
N TYR A 470 -30.19 -1.34 10.43
CA TYR A 470 -29.67 -1.03 11.77
C TYR A 470 -30.67 -1.34 12.89
N GLY A 471 -31.92 -0.89 12.75
CA GLY A 471 -33.05 -1.19 13.63
C GLY A 471 -34.26 -1.74 12.86
N ASP A 472 -35.32 -2.07 13.60
CA ASP A 472 -36.58 -2.58 13.04
C ASP A 472 -37.37 -1.53 12.24
N ALA A 473 -36.93 -0.26 12.27
CA ALA A 473 -37.48 0.82 11.44
C ALA A 473 -36.89 0.86 10.04
N GLU A 474 -35.63 0.44 9.87
CA GLU A 474 -34.95 0.36 8.59
C GLU A 474 -35.15 -1.01 7.91
N LEU A 475 -35.52 -2.04 8.67
CA LEU A 475 -35.85 -3.38 8.16
C LEU A 475 -37.19 -3.39 7.39
N PRO A 476 -37.22 -3.73 6.08
CA PRO A 476 -38.46 -3.78 5.32
C PRO A 476 -39.45 -4.82 5.88
N ALA A 477 -40.74 -4.48 5.93
CA ALA A 477 -41.78 -5.38 6.45
C ALA A 477 -41.79 -6.77 5.79
N ALA A 478 -41.46 -6.84 4.49
CA ALA A 478 -41.27 -8.10 3.78
C ALA A 478 -40.13 -8.94 4.38
N ALA A 479 -38.94 -8.35 4.57
CA ALA A 479 -37.79 -9.01 5.19
C ALA A 479 -38.06 -9.43 6.64
N ALA A 480 -38.74 -8.58 7.42
CA ALA A 480 -39.17 -8.93 8.79
C ALA A 480 -40.14 -10.14 8.81
N SER A 481 -41.09 -10.20 7.87
CA SER A 481 -42.02 -11.33 7.73
C SER A 481 -41.36 -12.61 7.18
N GLU A 482 -40.25 -12.47 6.45
CA GLU A 482 -39.40 -13.58 6.01
C GLU A 482 -38.45 -14.10 7.12
N GLY A 483 -38.44 -13.44 8.29
CA GLY A 483 -37.74 -13.89 9.49
C GLY A 483 -36.44 -13.14 9.81
N CYS A 484 -35.97 -12.25 8.94
CA CYS A 484 -34.78 -11.45 9.20
C CYS A 484 -34.94 -10.56 10.44
N LYS A 485 -33.81 -10.24 11.06
CA LYS A 485 -33.70 -9.41 12.26
C LYS A 485 -32.76 -8.25 12.00
N ASP A 486 -33.10 -7.11 12.57
CA ASP A 486 -32.26 -5.91 12.55
C ASP A 486 -30.94 -6.12 13.31
N ILE A 487 -29.92 -5.34 12.95
CA ILE A 487 -28.57 -5.48 13.50
C ILE A 487 -28.57 -5.22 15.01
N ALA A 488 -29.32 -4.22 15.48
CA ALA A 488 -29.47 -3.94 16.91
C ALA A 488 -30.07 -5.13 17.69
N TYR A 489 -31.09 -5.80 17.15
CA TYR A 489 -31.62 -7.04 17.75
C TYR A 489 -30.54 -8.15 17.78
N GLN A 490 -29.78 -8.32 16.68
CA GLN A 490 -28.74 -9.35 16.59
C GLN A 490 -27.57 -9.11 17.57
N LEU A 491 -27.19 -7.86 17.83
CA LEU A 491 -26.18 -7.46 18.83
C LEU A 491 -26.46 -8.03 20.23
N VAL A 492 -27.75 -8.14 20.58
CA VAL A 492 -28.18 -8.59 21.91
C VAL A 492 -28.47 -10.10 21.97
N ASN A 493 -28.79 -10.73 20.84
CA ASN A 493 -29.32 -12.10 20.81
C ASN A 493 -28.41 -13.14 20.16
N ASN A 494 -27.50 -12.77 19.24
CA ASN A 494 -26.71 -13.76 18.49
C ASN A 494 -25.52 -14.31 19.29
N THR A 495 -24.88 -13.48 20.12
CA THR A 495 -23.70 -13.83 20.90
C THR A 495 -23.59 -12.94 22.12
N ASP A 496 -23.16 -13.53 23.23
CA ASP A 496 -22.96 -12.80 24.48
C ASP A 496 -21.62 -12.05 24.44
N ILE A 497 -21.69 -10.73 24.27
CA ILE A 497 -20.52 -9.84 24.19
C ILE A 497 -20.30 -9.20 25.57
N ASP A 498 -19.08 -9.30 26.08
CA ASP A 498 -18.68 -8.81 27.41
C ASP A 498 -18.58 -7.28 27.42
N VAL A 499 -17.99 -6.66 26.39
CA VAL A 499 -17.84 -5.20 26.28
C VAL A 499 -18.30 -4.68 24.91
N ILE A 500 -19.22 -3.71 24.89
CA ILE A 500 -19.71 -3.02 23.70
C ILE A 500 -19.56 -1.51 23.93
N LEU A 501 -18.69 -0.82 23.19
CA LEU A 501 -18.45 0.62 23.32
C LEU A 501 -18.53 1.32 21.95
N GLY A 502 -19.25 2.42 21.87
CA GLY A 502 -19.31 3.27 20.67
C GLY A 502 -20.56 4.14 20.65
N GLY A 503 -21.10 4.44 19.48
CA GLY A 503 -22.37 5.14 19.34
C GLY A 503 -23.57 4.20 19.18
N GLY A 504 -24.75 4.76 18.87
CA GLY A 504 -25.89 4.01 18.34
C GLY A 504 -27.08 3.86 19.29
N ARG A 505 -27.26 4.78 20.26
CA ARG A 505 -28.40 4.74 21.19
C ARG A 505 -29.75 4.69 20.49
N GLN A 506 -29.90 5.38 19.35
CA GLN A 506 -31.17 5.47 18.62
C GLN A 506 -31.74 4.08 18.27
N TYR A 507 -30.91 3.16 17.79
CA TYR A 507 -31.37 1.84 17.31
C TYR A 507 -31.73 0.86 18.43
N MET A 508 -31.39 1.20 19.68
CA MET A 508 -31.61 0.38 20.87
C MET A 508 -32.88 0.77 21.65
N LEU A 509 -33.39 1.98 21.42
CA LEU A 509 -34.46 2.61 22.22
C LEU A 509 -35.80 2.70 21.45
N PRO A 510 -36.96 2.57 22.14
CA PRO A 510 -38.28 2.87 21.58
C PRO A 510 -38.41 4.30 21.05
N LYS A 511 -39.26 4.51 20.04
CA LYS A 511 -39.59 5.84 19.51
C LYS A 511 -40.16 6.82 20.54
N GLU A 512 -40.76 6.32 21.61
CA GLU A 512 -41.29 7.15 22.70
C GLU A 512 -40.24 7.55 23.75
N THR A 513 -39.00 7.05 23.64
CA THR A 513 -37.91 7.32 24.60
C THR A 513 -37.01 8.45 24.10
N PRO A 514 -36.91 9.59 24.81
CA PRO A 514 -35.94 10.64 24.50
C PRO A 514 -34.49 10.17 24.68
N ASP A 515 -33.58 10.71 23.88
CA ASP A 515 -32.15 10.47 24.08
C ASP A 515 -31.66 11.18 25.37
N PRO A 516 -30.80 10.54 26.20
CA PRO A 516 -30.38 11.10 27.48
C PRO A 516 -29.53 12.37 27.38
N GLU A 517 -28.90 12.61 26.24
CA GLU A 517 -28.05 13.78 25.98
C GLU A 517 -28.75 14.82 25.11
N TYR A 518 -29.60 14.36 24.18
CA TYR A 518 -30.35 15.21 23.26
C TYR A 518 -31.87 15.00 23.44
N PRO A 519 -32.54 15.67 24.40
CA PRO A 519 -33.97 15.44 24.70
C PRO A 519 -34.95 15.73 23.54
N THR A 520 -34.49 16.36 22.46
CA THR A 520 -35.24 16.58 21.22
C THR A 520 -35.11 15.43 20.20
N ALA A 521 -34.12 14.55 20.37
CA ALA A 521 -34.00 13.28 19.68
C ALA A 521 -34.69 12.17 20.47
N THR A 522 -35.09 11.11 19.77
CA THR A 522 -35.79 9.95 20.34
C THR A 522 -35.24 8.66 19.74
N GLY A 523 -35.56 7.52 20.35
CA GLY A 523 -35.25 6.21 19.82
C GLY A 523 -35.84 5.93 18.43
N GLY A 524 -35.32 4.91 17.76
CA GLY A 524 -35.71 4.52 16.41
C GLY A 524 -36.75 3.40 16.36
N ARG A 525 -36.90 2.61 17.43
CA ARG A 525 -37.59 1.32 17.34
C ARG A 525 -39.12 1.42 17.29
N ASN A 526 -39.74 0.68 16.38
CA ASN A 526 -41.21 0.58 16.25
C ASN A 526 -41.79 -0.53 17.14
N ASP A 527 -41.01 -1.57 17.42
CA ASP A 527 -41.40 -2.73 18.23
C ASP A 527 -41.60 -2.43 19.73
N LYS A 528 -41.22 -1.21 20.15
CA LYS A 528 -41.26 -0.71 21.55
C LYS A 528 -40.36 -1.47 22.52
N THR A 529 -39.39 -2.23 22.01
CA THR A 529 -38.38 -2.91 22.82
C THR A 529 -37.30 -1.92 23.25
N ASN A 530 -36.92 -1.91 24.53
CA ASN A 530 -35.63 -1.35 24.94
C ASN A 530 -34.59 -2.46 24.94
N LEU A 531 -33.73 -2.50 23.92
CA LEU A 531 -32.72 -3.54 23.76
C LEU A 531 -31.61 -3.46 24.82
N ILE A 532 -31.40 -2.29 25.43
CA ILE A 532 -30.44 -2.12 26.54
C ILE A 532 -30.94 -2.89 27.77
N ASP A 533 -32.23 -2.74 28.12
CA ASP A 533 -32.86 -3.49 29.21
C ASP A 533 -32.88 -5.00 28.95
N VAL A 534 -33.10 -5.41 27.69
CA VAL A 534 -33.02 -6.82 27.27
C VAL A 534 -31.60 -7.37 27.45
N TRP A 535 -30.56 -6.61 27.08
CA TRP A 535 -29.17 -7.03 27.20
C TRP A 535 -28.69 -7.10 28.66
N LEU A 536 -29.08 -6.14 29.50
CA LEU A 536 -28.76 -6.12 30.94
C LEU A 536 -29.44 -7.27 31.70
N LYS A 537 -30.59 -7.76 31.21
CA LYS A 537 -31.36 -8.82 31.86
C LYS A 537 -30.55 -10.10 32.00
N ASN A 538 -30.60 -10.69 33.19
CA ASN A 538 -29.91 -11.93 33.58
C ASN A 538 -28.36 -11.88 33.57
N LYS A 539 -27.73 -10.74 33.24
CA LYS A 539 -26.29 -10.55 33.42
C LYS A 539 -25.96 -10.15 34.87
N LYS A 540 -24.79 -10.56 35.36
CA LYS A 540 -24.24 -10.13 36.65
C LYS A 540 -23.24 -9.00 36.41
N ASN A 541 -23.18 -8.05 37.35
CA ASN A 541 -22.24 -6.92 37.29
C ASN A 541 -22.21 -6.24 35.90
N ALA A 542 -23.41 -6.02 35.35
CA ALA A 542 -23.61 -5.48 34.02
C ALA A 542 -24.01 -4.01 34.11
N HIS A 543 -23.33 -3.17 33.33
CA HIS A 543 -23.49 -1.72 33.39
C HIS A 543 -23.84 -1.16 32.01
N TYR A 544 -24.78 -0.21 31.99
CA TYR A 544 -25.01 0.68 30.86
C TYR A 544 -24.48 2.07 31.20
N VAL A 545 -23.72 2.66 30.28
CA VAL A 545 -23.24 4.04 30.36
C VAL A 545 -23.49 4.76 29.03
N TRP A 546 -23.64 6.08 29.07
CA TRP A 546 -23.88 6.89 27.87
C TRP A 546 -23.03 8.17 27.79
N ASN A 547 -22.19 8.43 28.80
CA ASN A 547 -21.23 9.54 28.79
C ASN A 547 -19.92 9.13 29.46
N LYS A 548 -18.89 9.95 29.26
CA LYS A 548 -17.55 9.77 29.81
C LYS A 548 -17.52 9.70 31.33
N SER A 549 -18.22 10.60 32.03
CA SER A 549 -18.23 10.61 33.50
C SER A 549 -18.72 9.29 34.11
N GLN A 550 -19.70 8.65 33.48
CA GLN A 550 -20.17 7.31 33.87
C GLN A 550 -19.14 6.22 33.53
N LEU A 551 -18.50 6.28 32.35
CA LEU A 551 -17.46 5.34 31.95
C LEU A 551 -16.25 5.39 32.91
N ASP A 552 -15.79 6.59 33.24
CA ASP A 552 -14.66 6.83 34.14
C ASP A 552 -14.95 6.37 35.58
N ALA A 553 -16.20 6.47 36.02
CA ALA A 553 -16.65 6.02 37.34
C ALA A 553 -16.78 4.49 37.50
N LEU A 554 -16.69 3.71 36.42
CA LEU A 554 -16.74 2.24 36.51
C LEU A 554 -15.43 1.64 37.00
N ASP A 555 -15.53 0.85 38.07
CA ASP A 555 -14.49 -0.07 38.54
C ASP A 555 -14.40 -1.28 37.60
N GLU A 556 -13.30 -1.36 36.84
CA GLU A 556 -13.08 -2.41 35.85
C GLU A 556 -12.94 -3.80 36.48
N LYS A 557 -12.49 -3.87 37.74
CA LYS A 557 -12.29 -5.15 38.45
C LYS A 557 -13.63 -5.82 38.73
N ASN A 558 -14.62 -5.03 39.13
CA ASN A 558 -15.94 -5.51 39.51
C ASN A 558 -16.98 -5.43 38.37
N THR A 559 -16.68 -4.82 37.23
CA THR A 559 -17.55 -4.78 36.03
C THR A 559 -17.32 -6.03 35.18
N ASP A 560 -18.31 -6.92 35.04
CA ASP A 560 -18.18 -8.11 34.19
C ASP A 560 -18.75 -7.91 32.79
N TYR A 561 -19.75 -7.04 32.65
CA TYR A 561 -20.34 -6.68 31.36
C TYR A 561 -20.53 -5.17 31.25
N LEU A 562 -20.18 -4.60 30.10
CA LEU A 562 -20.32 -3.16 29.83
C LEU A 562 -20.93 -2.90 28.45
N ILE A 563 -22.02 -2.12 28.40
CA ILE A 563 -22.50 -1.48 27.18
C ILE A 563 -22.42 0.04 27.35
N GLY A 564 -21.63 0.70 26.50
CA GLY A 564 -21.41 2.15 26.49
C GLY A 564 -21.81 2.73 25.15
N LEU A 565 -22.87 3.54 25.12
CA LEU A 565 -23.42 4.12 23.90
C LEU A 565 -23.42 5.66 23.99
N PHE A 566 -22.42 6.29 23.38
CA PHE A 566 -22.04 7.69 23.65
C PHE A 566 -22.73 8.74 22.76
N GLU A 567 -23.29 8.35 21.62
CA GLU A 567 -24.10 9.23 20.75
C GLU A 567 -25.35 8.49 20.21
N PRO A 568 -26.39 9.19 19.73
CA PRO A 568 -27.58 8.56 19.13
C PRO A 568 -27.26 7.71 17.90
N LYS A 569 -26.29 8.16 17.09
CA LYS A 569 -25.77 7.46 15.91
C LYS A 569 -24.28 7.24 16.08
N ASP A 570 -23.45 7.72 15.16
CA ASP A 570 -21.99 7.60 15.22
C ASP A 570 -21.43 8.62 16.24
N THR A 571 -20.25 8.36 16.83
CA THR A 571 -19.66 9.31 17.80
C THR A 571 -19.27 10.62 17.09
N ARG A 572 -18.95 11.69 17.83
CA ARG A 572 -18.36 12.89 17.21
C ARG A 572 -16.96 12.58 16.66
N TYR A 573 -16.48 13.44 15.75
CA TYR A 573 -15.08 13.41 15.32
C TYR A 573 -14.19 13.85 16.47
N GLU A 574 -12.95 13.37 16.58
CA GLU A 574 -11.98 13.80 17.60
C GLU A 574 -11.74 15.32 17.55
N LEU A 575 -11.77 15.94 16.36
CA LEU A 575 -11.71 17.40 16.18
C LEU A 575 -12.90 18.18 16.77
N GLU A 576 -14.00 17.51 17.10
CA GLU A 576 -15.30 18.07 17.50
C GLU A 576 -15.82 17.48 18.83
N ARG A 577 -15.11 16.50 19.39
CA ARG A 577 -15.42 15.82 20.64
C ARG A 577 -15.22 16.76 21.82
N SER A 578 -16.16 16.75 22.78
CA SER A 578 -15.93 17.38 24.09
C SER A 578 -15.31 16.32 25.02
N PRO A 579 -14.08 16.52 25.52
CA PRO A 579 -13.43 15.58 26.42
C PRO A 579 -14.07 15.52 27.81
N GLU A 580 -15.13 16.30 28.06
CA GLU A 580 -15.96 16.25 29.26
C GLU A 580 -17.17 15.32 29.10
N THR A 581 -17.80 15.27 27.92
CA THR A 581 -18.99 14.45 27.65
C THR A 581 -18.66 13.08 27.06
N ASP A 582 -17.67 13.02 26.18
CA ASP A 582 -17.43 11.89 25.28
C ASP A 582 -16.04 11.29 25.49
N PRO A 583 -15.92 9.95 25.69
CA PRO A 583 -14.63 9.29 25.76
C PRO A 583 -13.95 9.28 24.39
N SER A 584 -12.62 9.35 24.35
CA SER A 584 -11.87 9.11 23.12
C SER A 584 -11.83 7.61 22.79
N LEU A 585 -11.45 7.25 21.56
CA LEU A 585 -11.25 5.84 21.19
C LEU A 585 -10.20 5.17 22.09
N THR A 586 -9.09 5.86 22.39
CA THR A 586 -8.07 5.39 23.33
C THR A 586 -8.66 5.07 24.70
N GLU A 587 -9.55 5.93 25.23
CA GLU A 587 -10.17 5.74 26.55
C GLU A 587 -11.18 4.59 26.56
N MET A 588 -12.02 4.47 25.53
CA MET A 588 -12.94 3.34 25.37
C MET A 588 -12.18 2.02 25.29
N MET A 589 -11.13 1.97 24.48
CA MET A 589 -10.34 0.77 24.27
C MET A 589 -9.55 0.36 25.52
N GLU A 590 -8.96 1.32 26.25
CA GLU A 590 -8.34 1.06 27.56
C GLU A 590 -9.34 0.44 28.55
N LYS A 591 -10.56 0.99 28.64
CA LYS A 591 -11.61 0.46 29.52
C LYS A 591 -12.01 -0.96 29.12
N ALA A 592 -12.11 -1.24 27.82
CA ALA A 592 -12.38 -2.59 27.31
C ALA A 592 -11.27 -3.59 27.68
N ILE A 593 -10.00 -3.28 27.42
CA ILE A 593 -8.88 -4.18 27.75
C ILE A 593 -8.84 -4.48 29.25
N LYS A 594 -9.04 -3.50 30.13
CA LYS A 594 -9.06 -3.70 31.59
C LYS A 594 -10.17 -4.64 32.07
N ILE A 595 -11.34 -4.63 31.42
CA ILE A 595 -12.46 -5.52 31.76
C ILE A 595 -12.21 -6.92 31.18
N LEU A 596 -11.81 -7.01 29.91
CA LEU A 596 -11.63 -8.27 29.19
C LEU A 596 -10.42 -9.09 29.67
N SER A 597 -9.33 -8.43 30.07
CA SER A 597 -8.11 -9.07 30.59
C SER A 597 -8.31 -9.84 31.90
N LYS A 598 -9.47 -9.69 32.57
CA LYS A 598 -9.83 -10.51 33.73
C LYS A 598 -10.04 -11.99 33.39
N ASN A 599 -10.35 -12.33 32.14
CA ASN A 599 -10.60 -13.71 31.75
C ASN A 599 -9.27 -14.47 31.52
N PRO A 600 -8.96 -15.52 32.31
CA PRO A 600 -7.71 -16.27 32.17
C PRO A 600 -7.60 -17.08 30.87
N ASN A 601 -8.69 -17.29 30.13
CA ASN A 601 -8.66 -17.87 28.79
C ASN A 601 -8.20 -16.86 27.72
N GLY A 602 -8.00 -15.59 28.09
CA GLY A 602 -7.75 -14.47 27.20
C GLY A 602 -9.03 -13.88 26.62
N PHE A 603 -8.85 -12.94 25.68
CA PHE A 603 -9.96 -12.22 25.05
C PHE A 603 -9.77 -12.03 23.55
N TYR A 604 -10.85 -11.67 22.86
CA TYR A 604 -10.83 -11.09 21.51
C TYR A 604 -11.42 -9.68 21.60
N LEU A 605 -10.74 -8.68 21.01
CA LEU A 605 -11.18 -7.29 21.01
C LEU A 605 -11.11 -6.75 19.59
N PHE A 606 -12.25 -6.31 19.07
CA PHE A 606 -12.33 -5.51 17.85
C PHE A 606 -12.33 -4.03 18.21
N VAL A 607 -11.48 -3.23 17.55
CA VAL A 607 -11.33 -1.79 17.76
C VAL A 607 -11.35 -1.09 16.40
N GLU A 608 -12.21 -0.08 16.25
CA GLU A 608 -12.40 0.63 14.98
C GLU A 608 -12.37 2.16 15.18
N ASP A 609 -11.52 2.83 14.41
CA ASP A 609 -11.73 4.25 14.05
C ASP A 609 -12.02 4.44 12.55
N THR A 610 -11.85 3.38 11.75
CA THR A 610 -11.95 3.45 10.28
C THR A 610 -13.27 4.00 9.82
N GLY A 611 -14.38 3.78 10.54
CA GLY A 611 -15.67 4.37 10.19
C GLY A 611 -15.76 5.89 10.33
N ARG A 612 -14.99 6.56 11.20
CA ARG A 612 -14.91 8.04 11.18
C ARG A 612 -13.81 8.55 10.25
N ILE A 613 -12.71 7.82 10.08
CA ILE A 613 -11.71 8.08 9.02
C ILE A 613 -12.41 8.11 7.65
N ASP A 614 -13.22 7.09 7.37
CA ASP A 614 -14.05 6.91 6.17
C ASP A 614 -15.05 8.06 5.99
N HIS A 615 -15.87 8.37 7.00
CA HIS A 615 -16.82 9.49 6.93
C HIS A 615 -16.12 10.84 6.62
N GLY A 616 -14.90 11.04 7.13
CA GLY A 616 -14.07 12.21 6.83
C GLY A 616 -13.65 12.25 5.36
N HIS A 617 -13.21 11.11 4.81
CA HIS A 617 -12.84 10.99 3.39
C HIS A 617 -14.04 11.10 2.45
N HIS A 618 -15.16 10.44 2.76
CA HIS A 618 -16.45 10.57 2.07
C HIS A 618 -16.91 12.03 1.95
N SER A 619 -16.66 12.84 2.98
CA SER A 619 -16.96 14.28 2.99
C SER A 619 -15.95 15.12 2.21
N SER A 620 -14.90 14.51 1.66
CA SER A 620 -13.66 15.13 1.16
C SER A 620 -13.02 16.11 2.16
N MET A 621 -13.07 15.78 3.45
CA MET A 621 -12.56 16.56 4.58
C MET A 621 -11.37 15.83 5.22
N ALA A 622 -10.24 15.77 4.51
CA ALA A 622 -9.05 15.02 4.95
C ALA A 622 -8.47 15.50 6.30
N LYS A 623 -8.81 16.72 6.77
CA LYS A 623 -8.41 17.14 8.12
C LYS A 623 -9.10 16.28 9.19
N HIS A 624 -10.39 16.00 9.04
CA HIS A 624 -11.11 15.09 9.93
C HIS A 624 -10.54 13.68 9.81
N ALA A 625 -10.48 13.13 8.59
CA ALA A 625 -9.98 11.76 8.36
C ALA A 625 -8.58 11.51 8.97
N LEU A 626 -7.64 12.44 8.77
CA LEU A 626 -6.28 12.32 9.31
C LEU A 626 -6.19 12.54 10.83
N TYR A 627 -7.13 13.27 11.46
CA TYR A 627 -7.16 13.41 12.92
C TYR A 627 -7.78 12.19 13.61
N GLU A 628 -8.80 11.56 13.02
CA GLU A 628 -9.29 10.25 13.49
C GLU A 628 -8.15 9.21 13.37
N ALA A 629 -7.44 9.17 12.23
CA ALA A 629 -6.30 8.25 12.04
C ALA A 629 -5.19 8.44 13.11
N VAL A 630 -4.99 9.65 13.63
CA VAL A 630 -4.06 9.92 14.74
C VAL A 630 -4.60 9.44 16.09
N GLU A 631 -5.91 9.49 16.33
CA GLU A 631 -6.51 8.92 17.54
C GLU A 631 -6.54 7.39 17.51
N PHE A 632 -6.74 6.78 16.35
CA PHE A 632 -6.57 5.33 16.14
C PHE A 632 -5.14 4.86 16.45
N ASP A 633 -4.12 5.58 15.96
CA ASP A 633 -2.71 5.26 16.25
C ASP A 633 -2.39 5.36 17.76
N ARG A 634 -2.96 6.35 18.47
CA ARG A 634 -2.86 6.44 19.94
C ARG A 634 -3.54 5.27 20.63
N ALA A 635 -4.71 4.83 20.16
CA ALA A 635 -5.38 3.65 20.71
C ALA A 635 -4.50 2.39 20.50
N ILE A 636 -3.93 2.19 19.31
CA ILE A 636 -3.00 1.09 19.01
C ILE A 636 -1.77 1.14 19.93
N ALA A 637 -1.15 2.31 20.10
CA ALA A 637 -0.03 2.51 21.01
C ALA A 637 -0.42 2.13 22.45
N ARG A 638 -1.58 2.60 22.93
CA ARG A 638 -2.10 2.29 24.26
C ARG A 638 -2.41 0.81 24.45
N ALA A 639 -2.85 0.10 23.42
CA ALA A 639 -3.06 -1.35 23.48
C ALA A 639 -1.73 -2.08 23.72
N SER A 640 -0.66 -1.63 23.07
CA SER A 640 0.69 -2.18 23.24
C SER A 640 1.32 -1.87 24.61
N GLU A 641 0.78 -0.92 25.39
CA GLU A 641 1.17 -0.68 26.79
C GLU A 641 0.38 -1.56 27.78
N LEU A 642 -0.82 -2.00 27.39
CA LEU A 642 -1.75 -2.76 28.24
C LEU A 642 -1.71 -4.27 27.99
N THR A 643 -0.98 -4.74 26.97
CA THR A 643 -0.93 -6.15 26.53
C THR A 643 0.51 -6.61 26.30
N SER A 644 0.71 -7.93 26.24
CA SER A 644 2.02 -8.57 26.16
C SER A 644 2.22 -9.24 24.79
N GLU A 645 3.29 -8.89 24.09
CA GLU A 645 3.62 -9.50 22.78
C GLU A 645 3.95 -11.01 22.87
N LEU A 646 4.06 -11.56 24.08
CA LEU A 646 4.31 -12.99 24.30
C LEU A 646 3.02 -13.83 24.25
N ASP A 647 1.86 -13.21 24.43
CA ASP A 647 0.54 -13.88 24.53
C ASP A 647 -0.56 -13.21 23.70
N THR A 648 -0.40 -11.94 23.33
CA THR A 648 -1.37 -11.13 22.60
C THR A 648 -0.91 -10.91 21.17
N MET A 649 -1.69 -11.38 20.19
CA MET A 649 -1.48 -11.03 18.78
C MET A 649 -2.31 -9.80 18.42
N THR A 650 -1.64 -8.72 18.04
CA THR A 650 -2.27 -7.48 17.58
C THR A 650 -2.18 -7.39 16.06
N VAL A 651 -3.31 -7.16 15.40
CA VAL A 651 -3.38 -6.95 13.95
C VAL A 651 -4.05 -5.60 13.70
N VAL A 652 -3.41 -4.75 12.90
CA VAL A 652 -3.94 -3.46 12.45
C VAL A 652 -4.09 -3.52 10.93
N THR A 653 -5.20 -3.08 10.39
CA THR A 653 -5.48 -3.07 8.95
C THR A 653 -6.53 -2.00 8.63
N ALA A 654 -6.72 -1.70 7.35
CA ALA A 654 -7.96 -1.08 6.88
C ALA A 654 -8.89 -2.14 6.28
N ASP A 655 -10.16 -1.78 6.15
CA ASP A 655 -11.17 -2.55 5.41
C ASP A 655 -11.13 -2.21 3.91
N HIS A 656 -10.95 -0.94 3.57
CA HIS A 656 -10.62 -0.42 2.24
C HIS A 656 -9.85 0.92 2.32
N SER A 657 -9.47 1.46 1.16
CA SER A 657 -8.80 2.76 1.03
C SER A 657 -9.82 3.84 0.60
N HIS A 658 -9.35 5.00 0.14
CA HIS A 658 -10.14 6.10 -0.44
C HIS A 658 -9.49 6.61 -1.73
N VAL A 659 -10.22 7.33 -2.59
CA VAL A 659 -9.59 8.06 -3.72
C VAL A 659 -8.89 9.34 -3.26
N PHE A 660 -8.39 9.34 -2.02
CA PHE A 660 -7.54 10.35 -1.41
C PHE A 660 -6.11 10.22 -1.94
N SER A 661 -5.41 11.34 -2.09
CA SER A 661 -4.04 11.36 -2.59
C SER A 661 -3.27 12.54 -2.02
N PHE A 662 -1.94 12.42 -1.95
CA PHE A 662 -1.05 13.51 -1.56
C PHE A 662 0.18 13.61 -2.46
N GLY A 663 0.37 14.78 -3.07
CA GLY A 663 1.36 15.02 -4.12
C GLY A 663 1.90 16.44 -4.13
N GLY A 664 2.16 16.99 -5.32
CA GLY A 664 2.48 18.41 -5.48
C GLY A 664 3.91 18.83 -5.09
N ASN A 665 4.81 17.91 -4.75
CA ASN A 665 6.25 18.14 -4.53
C ASN A 665 6.59 19.21 -3.45
N SER A 666 5.78 19.28 -2.40
CA SER A 666 5.97 20.18 -1.25
C SER A 666 7.26 19.88 -0.48
N ALA A 667 7.86 20.92 0.10
CA ALA A 667 9.11 20.82 0.86
C ALA A 667 8.90 20.08 2.19
N ARG A 668 9.92 19.38 2.69
CA ARG A 668 9.81 18.68 3.98
C ARG A 668 9.49 19.68 5.10
N GLY A 669 8.46 19.38 5.89
CA GLY A 669 7.96 20.25 6.95
C GLY A 669 6.81 21.17 6.55
N SER A 670 6.40 21.22 5.27
CA SER A 670 5.15 21.87 4.87
C SER A 670 3.92 21.18 5.53
N PRO A 671 2.83 21.91 5.83
CA PRO A 671 1.60 21.27 6.31
C PRO A 671 1.03 20.32 5.25
N VAL A 672 0.66 19.10 5.64
CA VAL A 672 0.04 18.10 4.72
C VAL A 672 -1.25 18.64 4.09
N MET A 673 -2.04 19.37 4.86
CA MET A 673 -3.27 20.05 4.42
C MET A 673 -3.03 21.45 3.80
N GLY A 674 -1.75 21.83 3.62
CA GLY A 674 -1.34 23.13 3.10
C GLY A 674 -1.41 23.23 1.58
N LEU A 675 -1.09 24.43 1.07
CA LEU A 675 -0.88 24.65 -0.36
C LEU A 675 0.43 23.99 -0.83
N SER A 676 0.39 23.39 -2.02
CA SER A 676 1.55 22.92 -2.75
C SER A 676 2.48 24.08 -3.11
N THR A 677 3.78 23.80 -3.17
CA THR A 677 4.80 24.71 -3.71
C THR A 677 4.74 24.82 -5.23
N LYS A 678 4.16 23.83 -5.93
CA LYS A 678 3.89 23.85 -7.36
C LYS A 678 2.59 24.60 -7.62
N MET A 679 2.53 25.37 -8.69
CA MET A 679 1.30 26.01 -9.17
C MET A 679 0.68 25.17 -10.28
N GLY A 680 -0.65 25.18 -10.40
CA GLY A 680 -1.33 24.65 -11.59
C GLY A 680 -0.87 25.39 -12.86
N THR A 681 -1.01 24.78 -14.02
CA THR A 681 -0.72 25.46 -15.31
C THR A 681 -1.64 26.67 -15.53
N ASP A 682 -2.83 26.62 -14.92
CA ASP A 682 -3.79 27.73 -14.72
C ASP A 682 -3.31 28.89 -13.83
N LYS A 683 -2.07 28.82 -13.33
CA LYS A 683 -1.40 29.82 -12.47
C LYS A 683 -2.08 30.09 -11.12
N LYS A 684 -2.81 29.10 -10.59
CA LYS A 684 -3.41 29.14 -9.25
C LYS A 684 -2.78 28.08 -8.32
N PRO A 685 -2.71 28.32 -7.01
CA PRO A 685 -2.24 27.30 -6.05
C PRO A 685 -3.26 26.18 -5.92
N PHE A 686 -2.82 25.01 -5.45
CA PHE A 686 -3.67 23.87 -5.09
C PHE A 686 -3.17 23.28 -3.76
N THR A 687 -3.95 22.43 -3.11
CA THR A 687 -3.53 21.76 -1.87
C THR A 687 -2.61 20.56 -2.14
N THR A 688 -1.69 20.27 -1.23
CA THR A 688 -0.86 19.05 -1.26
C THR A 688 -1.74 17.79 -1.31
N THR A 689 -2.87 17.79 -0.58
CA THR A 689 -3.90 16.74 -0.58
C THR A 689 -5.05 17.06 -1.54
N LEU A 690 -5.51 16.04 -2.28
CA LEU A 690 -6.59 16.10 -3.28
C LEU A 690 -7.36 14.77 -3.32
N TYR A 691 -8.57 14.76 -3.90
CA TYR A 691 -9.33 13.53 -4.16
C TYR A 691 -9.57 13.28 -5.65
N GLY A 692 -9.72 12.02 -6.06
CA GLY A 692 -10.17 11.67 -7.41
C GLY A 692 -11.60 12.13 -7.69
N ASN A 693 -12.52 11.93 -6.74
CA ASN A 693 -13.92 12.34 -6.84
C ASN A 693 -14.45 12.83 -5.47
N GLY A 694 -15.69 13.31 -5.41
CA GLY A 694 -16.34 13.72 -4.14
C GLY A 694 -16.84 15.16 -4.11
N PRO A 695 -17.35 15.63 -2.95
CA PRO A 695 -18.08 16.90 -2.83
C PRO A 695 -17.21 18.15 -3.05
N GLY A 696 -15.89 18.01 -3.04
CA GLY A 696 -14.95 19.09 -3.34
C GLY A 696 -14.79 19.46 -4.82
N TYR A 697 -15.58 18.88 -5.73
CA TYR A 697 -15.59 19.30 -7.13
C TYR A 697 -16.17 20.70 -7.28
N ILE A 698 -15.57 21.52 -8.14
CA ILE A 698 -15.95 22.93 -8.29
C ILE A 698 -16.51 23.19 -9.69
N ALA A 699 -17.83 23.40 -9.74
CA ALA A 699 -18.57 23.69 -10.97
C ALA A 699 -18.28 25.10 -11.52
N GLY A 700 -18.42 25.26 -12.84
CA GLY A 700 -18.19 26.52 -13.56
C GLY A 700 -16.84 26.61 -14.28
N GLY A 701 -15.98 25.58 -14.15
CA GLY A 701 -14.75 25.41 -14.95
C GLY A 701 -13.66 26.45 -14.73
N VAL A 702 -13.80 27.28 -13.69
CA VAL A 702 -12.76 28.17 -13.20
C VAL A 702 -12.40 27.68 -11.79
N ARG A 703 -11.36 26.83 -11.69
CA ARG A 703 -10.80 26.41 -10.40
C ARG A 703 -10.50 27.64 -9.53
N PRO A 704 -10.84 27.68 -8.23
CA PRO A 704 -10.67 28.87 -7.41
C PRO A 704 -9.18 29.14 -7.15
N ASP A 705 -8.85 30.40 -6.89
CA ASP A 705 -7.53 30.78 -6.41
C ASP A 705 -7.49 30.69 -4.88
N LEU A 706 -6.78 29.69 -4.35
CA LEU A 706 -6.73 29.42 -2.91
C LEU A 706 -5.79 30.35 -2.11
N LYS A 707 -5.19 31.39 -2.73
CA LYS A 707 -4.27 32.33 -2.04
C LYS A 707 -4.84 32.94 -0.75
N ASN A 708 -6.14 33.17 -0.72
CA ASN A 708 -6.85 33.77 0.42
C ASN A 708 -7.75 32.76 1.17
N THR A 709 -7.56 31.45 0.92
CA THR A 709 -8.34 30.38 1.54
C THR A 709 -7.54 29.69 2.63
N THR A 710 -8.11 29.54 3.82
CA THR A 710 -7.48 28.85 4.95
C THR A 710 -7.65 27.33 4.78
N THR A 711 -6.81 26.68 3.97
CA THR A 711 -6.97 25.25 3.62
C THR A 711 -6.80 24.26 4.78
N ASN A 712 -6.53 24.74 5.99
CA ASN A 712 -6.36 23.95 7.22
C ASN A 712 -7.43 24.25 8.29
N GLU A 713 -8.51 24.98 7.95
CA GLU A 713 -9.70 25.07 8.80
C GLU A 713 -10.46 23.73 8.80
N ASN A 714 -11.23 23.45 9.86
CA ASN A 714 -11.93 22.16 9.98
C ASN A 714 -12.93 21.95 8.84
N GLY A 715 -13.60 23.01 8.37
CA GLY A 715 -14.60 22.93 7.30
C GLY A 715 -14.04 22.79 5.88
N TYR A 716 -12.72 22.74 5.67
CA TYR A 716 -12.16 22.79 4.31
C TYR A 716 -12.27 21.46 3.56
N VAL A 717 -13.00 21.49 2.44
CA VAL A 717 -13.19 20.37 1.52
C VAL A 717 -12.13 20.44 0.41
N GLN A 718 -11.33 19.37 0.22
CA GLN A 718 -10.25 19.37 -0.79
C GLN A 718 -10.81 19.20 -2.21
N GLN A 719 -10.13 19.80 -3.20
CA GLN A 719 -10.56 19.76 -4.60
C GLN A 719 -10.60 18.31 -5.15
N SER A 720 -11.61 18.00 -5.98
CA SER A 720 -11.76 16.69 -6.64
C SER A 720 -12.02 16.80 -8.16
N ALA A 721 -11.76 15.72 -8.91
CA ALA A 721 -11.86 15.72 -10.39
C ALA A 721 -13.29 15.47 -10.91
N VAL A 722 -14.12 14.78 -10.12
CA VAL A 722 -15.46 14.32 -10.50
C VAL A 722 -16.49 14.63 -9.39
N PRO A 723 -17.61 15.31 -9.69
CA PRO A 723 -18.60 15.70 -8.68
C PRO A 723 -19.43 14.52 -8.18
N LEU A 724 -19.34 14.24 -6.88
CA LEU A 724 -20.25 13.35 -6.16
C LEU A 724 -20.60 13.97 -4.80
N THR A 725 -21.83 13.80 -4.30
CA THR A 725 -22.22 14.24 -2.94
C THR A 725 -21.44 13.55 -1.82
N SER A 726 -20.82 12.42 -2.13
CA SER A 726 -19.93 11.64 -1.27
C SER A 726 -18.81 11.12 -2.15
N GLU A 727 -17.56 11.25 -1.70
CA GLU A 727 -16.40 10.59 -2.30
C GLU A 727 -16.55 9.05 -2.24
N THR A 728 -15.83 8.32 -3.10
CA THR A 728 -15.84 6.85 -3.14
C THR A 728 -14.58 6.25 -2.53
N HIS A 729 -14.69 5.10 -1.83
CA HIS A 729 -13.53 4.31 -1.42
C HIS A 729 -12.53 4.04 -2.57
N GLY A 730 -11.30 3.75 -2.20
CA GLY A 730 -10.23 3.24 -3.05
C GLY A 730 -10.33 1.72 -3.18
N SER A 731 -9.73 1.20 -4.25
CA SER A 731 -9.77 -0.24 -4.62
C SER A 731 -8.38 -0.87 -4.71
N GLU A 732 -7.35 -0.07 -4.48
CA GLU A 732 -6.00 -0.51 -4.21
C GLU A 732 -5.94 -1.34 -2.93
N ASP A 733 -4.91 -2.18 -2.84
CA ASP A 733 -4.74 -3.07 -1.72
C ASP A 733 -4.29 -2.28 -0.47
N VAL A 734 -4.78 -2.68 0.70
CA VAL A 734 -4.52 -1.96 1.97
C VAL A 734 -3.48 -2.67 2.82
N VAL A 735 -2.92 -1.94 3.78
CA VAL A 735 -1.89 -2.46 4.67
C VAL A 735 -2.46 -3.36 5.77
N ILE A 736 -1.80 -4.47 6.06
CA ILE A 736 -1.86 -5.18 7.36
C ILE A 736 -0.54 -4.95 8.11
N PHE A 737 -0.62 -4.69 9.41
CA PHE A 737 0.47 -4.78 10.38
C PHE A 737 0.13 -5.89 11.39
N ALA A 738 1.11 -6.70 11.81
CA ALA A 738 0.90 -7.75 12.79
C ALA A 738 2.06 -7.83 13.80
N LYS A 739 1.73 -8.06 15.07
CA LYS A 739 2.65 -8.13 16.22
C LYS A 739 2.22 -9.27 17.15
N GLY A 740 3.16 -9.88 17.89
CA GLY A 740 2.87 -10.93 18.86
C GLY A 740 2.88 -12.37 18.29
N PRO A 741 2.28 -13.35 18.98
CA PRO A 741 2.34 -14.76 18.61
C PRO A 741 1.82 -15.01 17.19
N MET A 742 2.53 -15.83 16.42
CA MET A 742 2.20 -16.17 15.02
C MET A 742 2.10 -14.99 14.03
N SER A 743 2.50 -13.77 14.42
CA SER A 743 2.52 -12.59 13.53
C SER A 743 3.36 -12.79 12.25
N HIS A 744 4.34 -13.69 12.26
CA HIS A 744 5.14 -14.09 11.09
C HIS A 744 4.35 -14.79 9.97
N LEU A 745 3.10 -15.21 10.24
CA LEU A 745 2.19 -15.73 9.22
C LEU A 745 1.69 -14.64 8.26
N PHE A 746 1.65 -13.38 8.71
CA PHE A 746 1.35 -12.26 7.84
C PHE A 746 2.59 -11.92 7.00
N HIS A 747 2.59 -12.35 5.73
CA HIS A 747 3.66 -12.06 4.78
C HIS A 747 3.16 -12.00 3.33
N GLY A 748 3.85 -11.25 2.48
CA GLY A 748 3.53 -11.12 1.06
C GLY A 748 2.23 -10.34 0.79
N VAL A 749 1.55 -10.71 -0.29
CA VAL A 749 0.20 -10.23 -0.64
C VAL A 749 -0.80 -11.33 -0.29
N GLN A 750 -1.89 -10.97 0.39
CA GLN A 750 -2.90 -11.92 0.87
C GLN A 750 -4.31 -11.48 0.46
N GLU A 751 -5.21 -12.44 0.31
CA GLU A 751 -6.64 -12.14 0.33
C GLU A 751 -7.03 -11.61 1.72
N GLN A 752 -7.81 -10.54 1.82
CA GLN A 752 -8.20 -9.94 3.10
C GLN A 752 -8.85 -10.94 4.08
N SER A 753 -9.51 -11.99 3.57
CA SER A 753 -10.04 -13.10 4.39
C SER A 753 -8.99 -13.89 5.16
N TYR A 754 -7.71 -13.81 4.78
CA TYR A 754 -6.59 -14.44 5.48
C TYR A 754 -6.45 -13.93 6.92
N ILE A 755 -6.81 -12.66 7.19
CA ILE A 755 -6.69 -12.02 8.51
C ILE A 755 -7.45 -12.83 9.56
N ALA A 756 -8.72 -13.13 9.31
CA ALA A 756 -9.55 -13.95 10.21
C ALA A 756 -8.97 -15.35 10.44
N HIS A 757 -8.46 -16.00 9.39
CA HIS A 757 -7.88 -17.34 9.49
C HIS A 757 -6.58 -17.35 10.30
N ALA A 758 -5.69 -16.38 10.07
CA ALA A 758 -4.47 -16.21 10.84
C ALA A 758 -4.77 -15.90 12.33
N MET A 759 -5.77 -15.06 12.61
CA MET A 759 -6.26 -14.80 13.98
C MET A 759 -6.83 -16.06 14.65
N ALA A 760 -7.70 -16.80 13.96
CA ALA A 760 -8.27 -18.03 14.49
C ALA A 760 -7.20 -19.11 14.74
N PHE A 761 -6.23 -19.24 13.84
CA PHE A 761 -5.10 -20.16 13.97
C PHE A 761 -4.17 -19.79 15.13
N ALA A 762 -3.79 -18.51 15.25
CA ALA A 762 -2.95 -18.02 16.35
C ALA A 762 -3.61 -18.21 17.73
N ALA A 763 -4.95 -18.09 17.79
CA ALA A 763 -5.72 -18.29 19.01
C ALA A 763 -6.15 -19.75 19.27
N CYS A 764 -5.80 -20.69 18.37
CA CYS A 764 -6.21 -22.10 18.41
C CYS A 764 -7.74 -22.30 18.56
N ILE A 765 -8.52 -21.50 17.82
CA ILE A 765 -9.99 -21.58 17.76
C ILE A 765 -10.45 -22.03 16.38
N GLU A 766 -11.72 -22.45 16.29
CA GLU A 766 -12.35 -23.04 15.10
C GLU A 766 -12.05 -22.25 13.80
N PRO A 767 -11.69 -22.91 12.68
CA PRO A 767 -11.53 -24.35 12.48
C PRO A 767 -10.19 -24.94 12.96
N TYR A 768 -9.34 -24.15 13.62
CA TYR A 768 -7.95 -24.47 13.95
C TYR A 768 -7.71 -24.89 15.41
N ALA A 769 -8.65 -25.62 16.01
CA ALA A 769 -8.49 -26.13 17.38
C ALA A 769 -7.24 -27.02 17.53
N ASP A 770 -6.91 -27.80 16.50
CA ASP A 770 -5.70 -28.62 16.40
C ASP A 770 -4.48 -27.84 15.85
N CYS A 771 -4.30 -26.59 16.29
CA CYS A 771 -3.21 -25.68 15.84
C CYS A 771 -1.80 -26.26 16.04
N TYR A 772 -1.62 -27.19 16.98
CA TYR A 772 -0.35 -27.87 17.25
C TYR A 772 -0.11 -29.02 16.28
N LEU A 773 0.61 -28.74 15.19
CA LEU A 773 1.20 -29.77 14.33
C LEU A 773 2.06 -30.73 15.17
N GLN A 774 1.73 -32.03 15.16
CA GLN A 774 2.62 -33.06 15.71
C GLN A 774 3.89 -33.13 14.88
N LEU A 775 4.97 -32.49 15.37
CA LEU A 775 6.32 -32.55 14.80
C LEU A 775 7.02 -33.89 15.09
N ALA A 776 6.36 -35.00 14.75
CA ALA A 776 6.93 -36.31 14.42
C ALA A 776 5.77 -37.32 14.22
N PRO A 777 5.86 -38.28 13.29
CA PRO A 777 5.09 -39.51 13.45
C PRO A 777 5.53 -40.18 14.76
N LYS A 778 4.59 -40.75 15.53
CA LYS A 778 4.95 -41.64 16.64
C LYS A 778 5.91 -42.71 16.10
N PRO A 779 7.02 -43.02 16.78
CA PRO A 779 7.86 -44.13 16.39
C PRO A 779 7.02 -45.41 16.46
N ASP A 780 6.83 -46.04 15.30
CA ASP A 780 6.11 -47.29 15.18
C ASP A 780 6.91 -48.37 15.93
N THR A 781 6.35 -48.93 17.00
CA THR A 781 7.12 -49.72 17.98
C THR A 781 7.57 -51.09 17.47
N ASP A 782 7.15 -51.48 16.26
CA ASP A 782 7.28 -52.83 15.73
C ASP A 782 8.35 -53.00 14.63
N HIS A 783 9.15 -51.97 14.31
CA HIS A 783 10.22 -52.08 13.30
C HIS A 783 11.63 -51.92 13.88
N ALA A 784 12.09 -53.01 14.50
CA ALA A 784 13.48 -53.20 14.88
C ALA A 784 14.38 -53.31 13.63
N VAL A 785 14.95 -52.19 13.18
CA VAL A 785 16.02 -52.17 12.18
C VAL A 785 17.33 -51.73 12.83
N SER A 786 18.28 -52.67 12.88
CA SER A 786 19.64 -52.44 13.36
C SER A 786 20.36 -51.39 12.49
N ILE A 787 20.80 -50.29 13.11
CA ILE A 787 21.77 -49.37 12.51
C ILE A 787 22.99 -49.31 13.44
N GLN A 788 24.13 -49.78 12.94
CA GLN A 788 25.39 -49.78 13.68
C GLN A 788 25.90 -48.34 13.89
N LEU A 789 26.11 -47.98 15.15
CA LEU A 789 26.87 -46.79 15.53
C LEU A 789 28.33 -46.90 15.05
N HIS A 790 28.75 -45.96 14.21
CA HIS A 790 30.17 -45.65 14.00
C HIS A 790 30.37 -44.12 14.05
N GLY A 791 31.12 -43.66 15.06
CA GLY A 791 31.98 -42.48 14.91
C GLY A 791 31.46 -41.09 15.30
N ILE A 792 30.92 -40.90 16.50
CA ILE A 792 31.03 -39.60 17.20
C ILE A 792 31.41 -39.82 18.68
N TYR A 793 32.69 -39.64 18.98
CA TYR A 793 33.28 -39.38 20.29
C TYR A 793 34.44 -38.41 20.06
N ILE A 794 34.83 -37.62 21.09
CA ILE A 794 35.81 -36.50 21.02
C ILE A 794 35.10 -35.25 20.42
N ILE A 795 34.90 -34.09 21.08
CA ILE A 795 35.53 -33.48 22.27
C ILE A 795 34.46 -32.86 23.19
N LEU A 796 34.43 -33.23 24.49
CA LEU A 796 33.88 -32.35 25.54
C LEU A 796 34.39 -32.77 26.93
N LEU A 797 35.56 -32.26 27.33
CA LEU A 797 36.11 -32.23 28.72
C LEU A 797 37.49 -31.56 28.67
N GLY A 798 37.68 -30.43 29.36
CA GLY A 798 38.93 -29.68 29.24
C GLY A 798 38.98 -28.33 29.97
N VAL A 799 38.37 -28.22 31.16
CA VAL A 799 38.54 -27.05 32.04
C VAL A 799 38.80 -27.56 33.46
N ILE A 800 39.84 -26.98 34.09
CA ILE A 800 40.33 -27.11 35.48
C ILE A 800 41.72 -27.79 35.61
N THR A 801 42.65 -27.08 36.28
CA THR A 801 44.03 -27.44 36.70
C THR A 801 45.07 -27.71 35.58
N THR A 802 46.31 -27.20 35.63
CA THR A 802 47.10 -26.62 36.75
C THR A 802 48.06 -25.51 36.27
N PHE A 803 48.48 -24.64 37.20
CA PHE A 803 49.58 -23.67 37.07
C PHE A 803 50.99 -24.32 36.98
N ILE A 804 51.99 -23.48 36.69
CA ILE A 804 53.48 -23.65 36.85
C ILE A 804 54.22 -24.58 35.85
N TYR A 805 54.95 -24.02 34.88
CA TYR A 805 56.44 -23.89 34.89
C TYR A 805 57.02 -23.29 33.58
N VAL A 806 57.58 -22.08 33.69
CA VAL A 806 58.82 -21.56 33.07
C VAL A 806 59.21 -22.04 31.65
N PHE A 807 59.00 -21.19 30.63
CA PHE A 807 60.03 -20.30 30.07
C PHE A 807 59.41 -19.20 29.19
#